data_AF-A0A819SDA2-F1
#
_entry.id   AF-A0A819SDA2-F1
#
_cell.length_a   1.000
_cell.length_b   1.000
_cell.length_c   1.000
_cell.angle_alpha   90.00
_cell.angle_beta   90.00
_cell.angle_gamma   90.00
#
_symmetry.space_group_name_H-M   'P 1'
#
loop_
_entity.id
_entity.type
_entity.pdbx_description
1 polymer ?
#
loop_
_entity_poly.entity_id
_entity_poly.type
_entity_poly.pdbx_seq_one_letter_code
_entity_poly.pdbx_strand_id
1 'polypeptide(L)'
;MSDAAGASSSTNSKKLNSPTSSNKKRTLSDADLDDTTDNDNQSNGKRVVVFEPFKLIDVQSAEELDAKLLLIQNKKLFECVQNCRKAEVEWKAKIDQLETNKASVDCKWSMIDLYWTQLDENIRRLLERFDATTSADENSQSPSLTNNETTSNSNDNNTINSNTNNDRQCEEIRSYIHQLNTWLREDLDVHLKQRLDFSTKAIVKLVRVFDNLSDKFQRLFTSINSSSSTGESNSIPECTNEVYKALVERNTNLERENDRIQRLNTTLQSRIHEITLRCSDLNNQIVLQEEQLLEKTSHLSDLEYEFEKSRSKETKLERSLADAITKLECDRLKSQANDIKHDPDSNPNSSNNNTVIIAENKYADLQAEIEEYKELAGSRLVELEKLMSDHETTKREVEVLKNKLRSLPEELINETPEFKCLQSRYTALVNESVHLRHQLNETRELVKCTKTTYDHQFEKIEQEEFENQRKLIANIEQVVADLADARREYDLLQVEYEKVLIANQQSVPITREMRSLINHLQAQCKLYSLEASRCKKQCKELEEELTKLKVKQETILSNGFNSQISVIVSEPSSANSISITNQQQSPTSKDEITNPFATSTSSIIKTEIITKEEPIEGNDDSRLGESLLLDFGDITEGDLDDSSASNALLRLSSNAMTIEDKDAELRTIRSENKKLSDMVKEYKILLTMYRSAPKETRDKANLMTSEKKLRQELEETRNELKKVQNYAKTLRKKCSEDEVS
;
A
#
# COMPACT_ATOMS: atom_id res chain seq x y z
N MET A 1 -29.96 -11.06 73.79
CA MET A 1 -29.02 -10.16 73.09
C MET A 1 -29.17 -10.47 71.60
N SER A 2 -30.31 -10.11 71.02
CA SER A 2 -30.62 -8.75 70.51
C SER A 2 -29.90 -8.49 69.20
N ASP A 3 -30.41 -8.94 68.05
CA ASP A 3 -31.52 -8.32 67.26
C ASP A 3 -30.96 -7.29 66.24
N ALA A 4 -31.45 -7.15 65.01
CA ALA A 4 -32.38 -7.97 64.22
C ALA A 4 -32.29 -7.63 62.70
N ALA A 5 -33.12 -8.32 61.92
CA ALA A 5 -33.33 -8.29 60.46
C ALA A 5 -33.71 -6.93 59.79
N GLY A 6 -33.87 -6.96 58.45
CA GLY A 6 -34.44 -5.90 57.61
C GLY A 6 -33.41 -5.30 56.63
N ALA A 7 -33.50 -5.32 55.29
CA ALA A 7 -34.58 -5.42 54.30
C ALA A 7 -35.22 -4.08 53.83
N SER A 8 -35.25 -3.93 52.49
CA SER A 8 -36.20 -3.15 51.67
C SER A 8 -36.42 -1.63 51.87
N SER A 9 -36.01 -0.87 50.83
CA SER A 9 -36.82 0.13 50.08
C SER A 9 -37.33 1.45 50.71
N SER A 10 -36.79 2.56 50.17
CA SER A 10 -37.53 3.61 49.42
C SER A 10 -38.07 4.92 50.07
N THR A 11 -38.15 5.94 49.21
CA THR A 11 -38.93 7.19 49.28
C THR A 11 -38.57 8.29 50.31
N ASN A 12 -37.90 9.35 49.84
CA ASN A 12 -38.52 10.65 49.49
C ASN A 12 -37.41 11.70 49.26
N SER A 13 -37.58 12.82 48.53
CA SER A 13 -38.31 13.26 47.33
C SER A 13 -38.23 14.80 47.34
N LYS A 14 -38.43 15.45 46.18
CA LYS A 14 -38.30 16.92 45.95
C LYS A 14 -36.83 17.41 45.85
N LYS A 15 -36.50 18.41 45.03
CA LYS A 15 -37.38 19.32 44.23
C LYS A 15 -36.78 19.66 42.85
N LEU A 16 -37.65 20.17 41.98
CA LEU A 16 -37.45 20.43 40.55
C LEU A 16 -36.34 21.47 40.26
N ASN A 17 -35.74 21.40 39.07
CA ASN A 17 -36.02 22.39 38.02
C ASN A 17 -35.67 21.88 36.61
N SER A 18 -36.49 22.27 35.63
CA SER A 18 -36.35 21.94 34.21
C SER A 18 -35.69 23.07 33.42
N PRO A 19 -34.95 22.79 32.33
CA PRO A 19 -34.41 23.83 31.46
C PRO A 19 -35.49 24.42 30.53
N THR A 20 -35.37 25.70 30.20
CA THR A 20 -36.12 26.37 29.12
C THR A 20 -35.16 26.98 28.12
N SER A 21 -35.48 26.88 26.84
CA SER A 21 -34.66 27.37 25.73
C SER A 21 -34.94 28.85 25.39
N SER A 22 -34.00 29.52 24.72
CA SER A 22 -34.30 30.21 23.44
C SER A 22 -33.07 30.87 22.79
N ASN A 23 -32.86 30.52 21.52
CA ASN A 23 -32.42 31.35 20.39
C ASN A 23 -31.50 32.57 20.60
N LYS A 24 -30.36 32.57 19.90
CA LYS A 24 -30.06 33.67 18.96
C LYS A 24 -29.29 33.18 17.71
N LYS A 25 -29.36 33.97 16.63
CA LYS A 25 -29.00 33.59 15.26
C LYS A 25 -27.49 33.69 14.99
N ARG A 26 -27.03 32.96 13.95
CA ARG A 26 -25.82 33.32 13.18
C ARG A 26 -26.10 34.56 12.31
N THR A 27 -25.09 35.40 12.14
CA THR A 27 -24.85 36.24 10.94
C THR A 27 -23.35 36.37 10.75
N LEU A 28 -22.87 36.43 9.49
CA LEU A 28 -21.47 36.73 9.17
C LEU A 28 -21.29 38.25 9.08
N SER A 29 -20.09 38.71 9.43
CA SER A 29 -19.45 39.89 8.84
C SER A 29 -17.94 39.81 9.07
N ASP A 30 -17.16 40.28 8.11
CA ASP A 30 -15.69 40.41 8.22
C ASP A 30 -15.26 41.50 9.22
N ALA A 31 -13.94 41.59 9.38
CA ALA A 31 -13.11 42.74 9.77
C ALA A 31 -12.30 42.61 11.09
N ASP A 32 -11.13 43.24 10.99
CA ASP A 32 -10.22 43.76 12.01
C ASP A 32 -9.41 42.79 12.90
N LEU A 33 -8.08 42.99 12.78
CA LEU A 33 -7.02 42.47 13.62
C LEU A 33 -6.70 43.49 14.72
N ASP A 34 -6.59 43.04 15.96
CA ASP A 34 -5.79 43.63 17.03
C ASP A 34 -5.53 42.48 18.03
N ASP A 35 -4.29 41.98 18.14
CA ASP A 35 -3.20 42.48 19.00
C ASP A 35 -3.50 42.42 20.51
N THR A 36 -2.99 41.35 21.12
CA THR A 36 -2.54 41.35 22.52
C THR A 36 -1.20 40.65 22.59
N THR A 37 -0.14 41.34 22.18
CA THR A 37 1.24 40.89 22.37
C THR A 37 1.69 41.09 23.83
N ASP A 38 1.99 39.99 24.53
CA ASP A 38 2.57 40.07 25.88
C ASP A 38 3.99 40.64 25.84
N ASN A 39 4.29 41.51 26.81
CA ASN A 39 5.31 42.55 26.67
C ASN A 39 6.55 42.29 27.56
N ASP A 40 7.50 41.49 27.04
CA ASP A 40 8.75 41.19 27.73
C ASP A 40 9.88 42.17 27.31
N ASN A 41 10.38 42.94 28.27
CA ASN A 41 11.30 44.05 28.02
C ASN A 41 12.76 43.59 27.86
N GLN A 42 13.36 43.77 26.67
CA GLN A 42 14.82 43.85 26.54
C GLN A 42 15.32 45.13 25.88
N SER A 43 16.12 45.87 26.66
CA SER A 43 16.98 47.00 26.35
C SER A 43 17.20 47.32 24.86
N ASN A 44 16.73 48.50 24.43
CA ASN A 44 16.90 49.04 23.08
C ASN A 44 18.34 49.52 22.81
N GLY A 45 19.28 48.58 22.75
CA GLY A 45 20.66 48.80 22.32
C GLY A 45 20.77 48.66 20.80
N LYS A 46 21.08 49.77 20.10
CA LYS A 46 21.28 49.79 18.64
C LYS A 46 22.53 49.00 18.21
N ARG A 47 22.42 47.67 18.15
CA ARG A 47 23.36 46.83 17.38
C ARG A 47 23.17 47.13 15.90
N VAL A 48 24.02 48.02 15.39
CA VAL A 48 24.32 48.06 13.94
C VAL A 48 24.92 46.71 13.60
N VAL A 49 24.15 45.85 12.96
CA VAL A 49 24.66 44.59 12.40
C VAL A 49 25.53 44.97 11.22
N VAL A 50 26.84 45.09 11.48
CA VAL A 50 27.85 45.06 10.44
C VAL A 50 27.80 43.66 9.86
N PHE A 51 27.13 43.50 8.74
CA PHE A 51 27.24 42.29 7.95
C PHE A 51 28.71 42.12 7.58
N GLU A 52 29.28 40.96 7.93
CA GLU A 52 30.54 40.54 7.32
C GLU A 52 30.30 40.55 5.80
N PRO A 53 31.16 41.22 4.99
CA PRO A 53 30.93 41.31 3.56
C PRO A 53 30.84 39.90 3.01
N PHE A 54 29.70 39.59 2.37
CA PHE A 54 29.37 38.25 1.91
C PHE A 54 30.52 37.76 1.04
N LYS A 55 31.32 36.83 1.58
CA LYS A 55 32.42 36.22 0.84
C LYS A 55 31.78 35.49 -0.32
N LEU A 56 31.87 36.08 -1.52
CA LEU A 56 31.61 35.31 -2.73
C LEU A 56 32.53 34.10 -2.63
N ILE A 57 31.94 32.92 -2.73
CA ILE A 57 32.69 31.68 -2.79
C ILE A 57 33.68 31.85 -3.94
N ASP A 58 34.97 31.59 -3.73
CA ASP A 58 35.92 31.64 -4.83
C ASP A 58 35.41 30.72 -5.94
N VAL A 59 35.30 31.30 -7.13
CA VAL A 59 34.75 30.70 -8.34
C VAL A 59 35.83 30.87 -9.39
N GLN A 60 36.42 29.75 -9.82
CA GLN A 60 37.56 29.75 -10.75
C GLN A 60 37.10 29.67 -12.22
N SER A 61 35.84 29.30 -12.47
CA SER A 61 35.19 29.28 -13.78
C SER A 61 33.70 29.64 -13.65
N ALA A 62 33.11 30.27 -14.67
CA ALA A 62 31.67 30.55 -14.71
C ALA A 62 30.82 29.28 -14.54
N GLU A 63 31.31 28.13 -15.02
CA GLU A 63 30.67 26.82 -14.87
C GLU A 63 30.53 26.40 -13.40
N GLU A 64 31.46 26.83 -12.54
CA GLU A 64 31.43 26.56 -11.10
C GLU A 64 30.40 27.44 -10.38
N LEU A 65 30.19 28.68 -10.86
CA LEU A 65 29.09 29.54 -10.40
C LEU A 65 27.74 28.93 -10.76
N ASP A 66 27.57 28.51 -12.01
CA ASP A 66 26.32 27.92 -12.49
C ASP A 66 26.01 26.58 -11.79
N ALA A 67 27.02 25.74 -11.54
CA ALA A 67 26.86 24.53 -10.73
C ALA A 67 26.38 24.84 -9.30
N LYS A 68 26.98 25.84 -8.64
CA LYS A 68 26.57 26.29 -7.29
C LYS A 68 25.17 26.93 -7.31
N LEU A 69 24.84 27.69 -8.35
CA LEU A 69 23.51 28.28 -8.57
C LEU A 69 22.44 27.19 -8.74
N LEU A 70 22.71 26.18 -9.57
CA LEU A 70 21.82 25.03 -9.79
C LEU A 70 21.62 24.21 -8.51
N LEU A 71 22.64 24.03 -7.67
CA LEU A 71 22.48 23.38 -6.36
C LEU A 71 21.56 24.18 -5.43
N ILE A 72 21.69 25.51 -5.38
CA ILE A 72 20.81 26.38 -4.59
C ILE A 72 19.38 26.38 -5.14
N GLN A 73 19.21 26.42 -6.46
CA GLN A 73 17.89 26.32 -7.12
C GLN A 73 17.23 24.97 -6.85
N ASN A 74 17.96 23.85 -6.99
CA ASN A 74 17.45 22.51 -6.68
C ASN A 74 17.07 22.37 -5.20
N LYS A 75 17.85 22.93 -4.26
CA LYS A 75 17.48 22.97 -2.84
C LYS A 75 16.18 23.75 -2.62
N LYS A 76 16.04 24.92 -3.23
CA LYS A 76 14.82 25.75 -3.11
C LYS A 76 13.60 25.09 -3.77
N LEU A 77 13.78 24.36 -4.87
CA LEU A 77 12.74 23.54 -5.49
C LEU A 77 12.33 22.36 -4.58
N PHE A 78 13.30 21.69 -3.95
CA PHE A 78 13.03 20.62 -2.98
C PHE A 78 12.25 21.13 -1.75
N GLU A 79 12.65 22.27 -1.18
CA GLU A 79 11.91 22.93 -0.08
C GLU A 79 10.49 23.32 -0.50
N CYS A 80 10.32 23.83 -1.73
CA CYS A 80 9.00 24.13 -2.30
C CYS A 80 8.14 22.86 -2.43
N VAL A 81 8.67 21.79 -3.02
CA VAL A 81 7.98 20.48 -3.14
C VAL A 81 7.65 19.89 -1.77
N GLN A 82 8.54 20.02 -0.77
CA GLN A 82 8.28 19.57 0.59
C GLN A 82 7.14 20.34 1.25
N ASN A 83 7.05 21.66 1.04
CA ASN A 83 5.96 22.48 1.56
C ASN A 83 4.64 22.22 0.83
N CYS A 84 4.66 22.01 -0.50
CA CYS A 84 3.49 21.54 -1.25
C CYS A 84 2.97 20.19 -0.72
N ARG A 85 3.87 19.25 -0.40
CA ARG A 85 3.49 17.95 0.20
C ARG A 85 2.88 18.09 1.60
N LYS A 86 3.37 19.01 2.44
CA LYS A 86 2.75 19.29 3.75
C LYS A 86 1.32 19.81 3.57
N ALA A 87 1.14 20.82 2.72
CA ALA A 87 -0.17 21.35 2.39
C ALA A 87 -1.09 20.28 1.78
N GLU A 88 -0.58 19.40 0.91
CA GLU A 88 -1.34 18.27 0.34
C GLU A 88 -1.83 17.30 1.44
N VAL A 89 -1.00 16.99 2.44
CA VAL A 89 -1.39 16.16 3.59
C VAL A 89 -2.42 16.87 4.48
N GLU A 90 -2.24 18.17 4.75
CA GLU A 90 -3.19 18.99 5.50
C GLU A 90 -4.56 19.07 4.80
N TRP A 91 -4.58 19.25 3.47
CA TRP A 91 -5.82 19.25 2.67
C TRP A 91 -6.47 17.87 2.62
N LYS A 92 -5.71 16.77 2.52
CA LYS A 92 -6.25 15.39 2.62
C LYS A 92 -6.90 15.15 3.98
N ALA A 93 -6.17 15.39 5.08
CA ALA A 93 -6.72 15.27 6.42
C ALA A 93 -7.96 16.16 6.63
N LYS A 94 -8.04 17.31 5.94
CA LYS A 94 -9.23 18.16 5.97
C LYS A 94 -10.40 17.60 5.15
N ILE A 95 -10.13 16.95 4.01
CA ILE A 95 -11.14 16.21 3.23
C ILE A 95 -11.67 15.03 4.06
N ASP A 96 -10.80 14.22 4.64
CA ASP A 96 -11.17 13.08 5.50
C ASP A 96 -12.06 13.53 6.68
N GLN A 97 -11.72 14.67 7.30
CA GLN A 97 -12.55 15.29 8.34
C GLN A 97 -13.92 15.76 7.81
N LEU A 98 -14.00 16.27 6.59
CA LEU A 98 -15.27 16.70 5.99
C LEU A 98 -16.13 15.52 5.54
N GLU A 99 -15.53 14.44 5.04
CA GLU A 99 -16.23 13.22 4.62
C GLU A 99 -16.78 12.43 5.82
N THR A 100 -16.00 12.28 6.90
CA THR A 100 -16.48 11.69 8.16
C THR A 100 -17.60 12.52 8.81
N ASN A 101 -17.49 13.86 8.78
CA ASN A 101 -18.59 14.74 9.21
C ASN A 101 -19.83 14.59 8.30
N LYS A 102 -19.66 14.48 6.98
CA LYS A 102 -20.75 14.25 6.03
C LYS A 102 -21.46 12.94 6.33
N ALA A 103 -20.74 11.82 6.45
CA ALA A 103 -21.31 10.53 6.82
C ALA A 103 -22.08 10.58 8.15
N SER A 104 -21.58 11.31 9.14
CA SER A 104 -22.28 11.55 10.41
C SER A 104 -23.55 12.39 10.27
N VAL A 105 -23.61 13.31 9.30
CA VAL A 105 -24.79 14.12 8.98
C VAL A 105 -25.81 13.33 8.16
N ASP A 106 -25.37 12.57 7.16
CA ASP A 106 -26.22 11.73 6.32
C ASP A 106 -26.90 10.62 7.17
N CYS A 107 -26.17 10.03 8.12
CA CYS A 107 -26.72 9.10 9.12
C CYS A 107 -27.82 9.76 9.99
N LYS A 108 -27.61 11.00 10.44
CA LYS A 108 -28.62 11.75 11.22
C LYS A 108 -29.84 12.09 10.39
N TRP A 109 -29.68 12.43 9.11
CA TRP A 109 -30.80 12.67 8.20
C TRP A 109 -31.63 11.40 7.95
N SER A 110 -30.98 10.26 7.71
CA SER A 110 -31.65 8.95 7.59
C SER A 110 -32.46 8.60 8.83
N MET A 111 -31.91 8.85 10.03
CA MET A 111 -32.63 8.64 11.30
C MET A 111 -33.83 9.59 11.46
N ILE A 112 -33.70 10.86 11.08
CA ILE A 112 -34.82 11.84 11.09
C ILE A 112 -35.93 11.41 10.13
N ASP A 113 -35.57 10.96 8.93
CA ASP A 113 -36.53 10.50 7.91
C ASP A 113 -37.29 9.24 8.34
N LEU A 114 -36.60 8.27 8.95
CA LEU A 114 -37.22 7.07 9.52
C LEU A 114 -38.26 7.45 10.60
N TYR A 115 -37.91 8.34 11.53
CA TYR A 115 -38.85 8.81 12.55
C TYR A 115 -40.02 9.62 11.98
N TRP A 116 -39.79 10.42 10.93
CA TRP A 116 -40.86 11.17 10.26
C TRP A 116 -41.81 10.22 9.53
N THR A 117 -41.30 9.16 8.90
CA THR A 117 -42.10 8.14 8.21
C THR A 117 -42.92 7.32 9.18
N GLN A 118 -42.33 6.95 10.33
CA GLN A 118 -43.06 6.30 11.41
C GLN A 118 -44.16 7.20 12.00
N LEU A 119 -43.94 8.52 12.06
CA LEU A 119 -44.93 9.49 12.53
C LEU A 119 -46.10 9.62 11.53
N ASP A 120 -45.82 9.81 10.23
CA ASP A 120 -46.85 9.91 9.18
C ASP A 120 -47.78 8.68 9.19
N GLU A 121 -47.20 7.47 9.25
CA GLU A 121 -47.93 6.20 9.30
C GLU A 121 -48.69 6.00 10.62
N ASN A 122 -48.14 6.42 11.76
CA ASN A 122 -48.86 6.36 13.03
C ASN A 122 -50.10 7.27 13.03
N ILE A 123 -50.01 8.45 12.43
CA ILE A 123 -51.15 9.37 12.28
C ILE A 123 -52.19 8.78 11.32
N ARG A 124 -51.75 8.21 10.18
CA ARG A 124 -52.59 7.51 9.19
C ARG A 124 -53.44 6.42 9.87
N ARG A 125 -52.78 5.51 10.60
CA ARG A 125 -53.43 4.42 11.35
C ARG A 125 -54.37 4.88 12.46
N LEU A 126 -54.10 6.01 13.12
CA LEU A 126 -55.01 6.57 14.11
C LEU A 126 -56.29 7.10 13.46
N LEU A 127 -56.16 7.86 12.36
CA LEU A 127 -57.31 8.38 11.62
C LEU A 127 -58.19 7.24 11.08
N GLU A 128 -57.61 6.24 10.42
CA GLU A 128 -58.33 5.06 9.91
C GLU A 128 -59.14 4.35 11.01
N ARG A 129 -58.56 4.19 12.20
CA ARG A 129 -59.26 3.59 13.35
C ARG A 129 -60.44 4.43 13.83
N PHE A 130 -60.31 5.76 13.84
CA PHE A 130 -61.38 6.64 14.28
C PHE A 130 -62.51 6.78 13.25
N ASP A 131 -62.18 6.81 11.96
CA ASP A 131 -63.16 6.76 10.86
C ASP A 131 -63.92 5.42 10.88
N ALA A 132 -63.23 4.30 11.15
CA ALA A 132 -63.85 2.99 11.36
C ALA A 132 -64.78 2.94 12.59
N THR A 133 -64.39 3.54 13.73
CA THR A 133 -65.31 3.60 14.90
C THR A 133 -66.50 4.53 14.68
N THR A 134 -66.33 5.62 13.91
CA THR A 134 -67.42 6.57 13.64
C THR A 134 -68.46 5.96 12.72
N SER A 135 -68.03 5.26 11.67
CA SER A 135 -68.92 4.51 10.77
C SER A 135 -69.58 3.29 11.44
N ALA A 136 -69.01 2.73 12.51
CA ALA A 136 -69.66 1.72 13.34
C ALA A 136 -70.77 2.29 14.25
N ASP A 137 -70.55 3.46 14.87
CA ASP A 137 -71.54 4.15 15.71
C ASP A 137 -72.78 4.61 14.91
N GLU A 138 -72.60 5.13 13.70
CA GLU A 138 -73.67 5.77 12.92
C GLU A 138 -74.65 4.79 12.26
N ASN A 139 -74.29 3.50 12.16
CA ASN A 139 -75.04 2.49 11.38
C ASN A 139 -76.33 1.97 12.05
N SER A 140 -76.92 2.76 12.95
CA SER A 140 -78.13 2.44 13.73
C SER A 140 -79.40 3.21 13.29
N GLN A 141 -79.31 4.13 12.32
CA GLN A 141 -80.48 4.83 11.76
C GLN A 141 -80.39 5.01 10.23
N SER A 142 -81.51 4.76 9.56
CA SER A 142 -81.73 4.89 8.11
C SER A 142 -82.88 5.87 7.84
N PRO A 143 -83.07 6.40 6.62
CA PRO A 143 -82.08 6.74 5.58
C PRO A 143 -82.30 8.16 4.98
N SER A 144 -81.33 8.74 4.25
CA SER A 144 -81.63 9.81 3.28
C SER A 144 -80.67 9.86 2.09
N LEU A 145 -81.23 10.14 0.91
CA LEU A 145 -80.61 10.09 -0.42
C LEU A 145 -79.62 11.25 -0.68
N THR A 146 -78.58 11.00 -1.49
CA THR A 146 -78.39 11.69 -2.79
C THR A 146 -77.32 10.98 -3.64
N ASN A 147 -77.44 11.09 -4.97
CA ASN A 147 -76.66 10.30 -5.94
C ASN A 147 -75.41 11.06 -6.45
N ASN A 148 -74.40 10.30 -6.90
CA ASN A 148 -73.92 10.22 -8.30
C ASN A 148 -72.67 9.30 -8.31
N GLU A 149 -72.68 8.14 -8.98
CA GLU A 149 -72.34 7.98 -10.42
C GLU A 149 -70.92 8.47 -10.75
N THR A 150 -69.94 7.66 -11.18
CA THR A 150 -69.84 6.22 -11.57
C THR A 150 -68.49 5.61 -11.05
N THR A 151 -67.97 4.40 -11.33
CA THR A 151 -68.12 3.43 -12.44
C THR A 151 -67.72 1.98 -12.05
N SER A 152 -68.09 1.02 -12.91
CA SER A 152 -67.70 -0.39 -13.09
C SER A 152 -66.18 -0.70 -13.14
N ASN A 153 -65.67 -1.94 -13.02
CA ASN A 153 -66.29 -3.27 -12.82
C ASN A 153 -65.28 -4.34 -12.32
N SER A 154 -65.81 -5.56 -12.06
CA SER A 154 -65.10 -6.85 -11.87
C SER A 154 -64.46 -7.03 -10.48
N ASN A 155 -65.03 -7.82 -9.57
CA ASN A 155 -65.28 -9.27 -9.51
C ASN A 155 -64.13 -10.10 -8.91
N ASP A 156 -64.55 -11.00 -8.02
CA ASP A 156 -64.00 -12.32 -7.73
C ASP A 156 -62.76 -12.49 -6.83
N ASN A 157 -63.11 -12.90 -5.60
CA ASN A 157 -62.50 -13.95 -4.78
C ASN A 157 -61.41 -13.63 -3.74
N ASN A 158 -61.74 -14.03 -2.50
CA ASN A 158 -60.85 -14.17 -1.36
C ASN A 158 -59.58 -14.99 -1.70
N THR A 159 -58.41 -14.42 -1.43
CA THR A 159 -57.40 -14.94 -0.48
C THR A 159 -56.17 -14.03 -0.55
N ILE A 160 -55.99 -13.12 0.41
CA ILE A 160 -54.79 -12.26 0.47
C ILE A 160 -54.14 -12.34 1.85
N ASN A 161 -52.86 -12.70 1.82
CA ASN A 161 -51.98 -12.91 2.97
C ASN A 161 -51.86 -11.69 3.89
N SER A 162 -51.85 -11.97 5.20
CA SER A 162 -51.49 -10.99 6.25
C SER A 162 -50.05 -10.48 6.17
N ASN A 163 -49.19 -11.11 5.36
CA ASN A 163 -47.80 -10.67 5.13
C ASN A 163 -47.72 -9.34 4.36
N THR A 164 -48.68 -9.06 3.47
CA THR A 164 -48.64 -7.92 2.53
C THR A 164 -48.53 -6.55 3.21
N ASN A 165 -48.97 -6.42 4.47
CA ASN A 165 -48.81 -5.19 5.24
C ASN A 165 -47.37 -4.91 5.67
N ASN A 166 -46.52 -5.93 5.85
CA ASN A 166 -45.12 -5.73 6.19
C ASN A 166 -44.29 -5.43 4.94
N ASP A 167 -44.61 -6.08 3.81
CA ASP A 167 -43.94 -5.81 2.54
C ASP A 167 -44.26 -4.40 2.04
N ARG A 168 -45.53 -3.95 2.09
CA ARG A 168 -45.90 -2.55 1.80
C ARG A 168 -45.17 -1.52 2.66
N GLN A 169 -44.97 -1.79 3.97
CA GLN A 169 -44.18 -0.90 4.83
C GLN A 169 -42.71 -0.86 4.38
N CYS A 170 -42.13 -2.00 4.01
CA CYS A 170 -40.78 -2.05 3.44
C CYS A 170 -40.69 -1.30 2.11
N GLU A 171 -41.69 -1.40 1.24
CA GLU A 171 -41.75 -0.70 -0.04
C GLU A 171 -41.96 0.81 0.10
N GLU A 172 -42.88 1.29 0.95
CA GLU A 172 -43.07 2.74 1.19
C GLU A 172 -41.79 3.38 1.76
N ILE A 173 -41.13 2.72 2.73
CA ILE A 173 -39.87 3.21 3.33
C ILE A 173 -38.71 3.19 2.30
N ARG A 174 -38.56 2.12 1.52
CA ARG A 174 -37.56 2.05 0.43
C ARG A 174 -37.83 3.08 -0.67
N SER A 175 -39.09 3.31 -0.99
CA SER A 175 -39.52 4.26 -2.03
C SER A 175 -39.15 5.69 -1.65
N TYR A 176 -39.41 6.13 -0.42
CA TYR A 176 -39.09 7.51 -0.01
C TYR A 176 -37.57 7.77 0.04
N ILE A 177 -36.77 6.83 0.56
CA ILE A 177 -35.30 6.95 0.56
C ILE A 177 -34.73 6.94 -0.87
N HIS A 178 -35.33 6.18 -1.80
CA HIS A 178 -34.92 6.19 -3.20
C HIS A 178 -35.29 7.52 -3.90
N GLN A 179 -36.43 8.11 -3.55
CA GLN A 179 -36.88 9.42 -4.04
C GLN A 179 -35.97 10.56 -3.51
N LEU A 180 -35.65 10.59 -2.21
CA LEU A 180 -34.67 11.53 -1.63
C LEU A 180 -33.33 11.52 -2.39
N ASN A 181 -32.87 10.35 -2.81
CA ASN A 181 -31.60 10.16 -3.51
C ASN A 181 -31.69 10.40 -5.04
N THR A 182 -32.84 10.86 -5.54
CA THR A 182 -33.05 11.26 -6.95
C THR A 182 -33.55 12.69 -7.12
N TRP A 183 -33.98 13.38 -6.05
CA TRP A 183 -34.30 14.81 -6.06
C TRP A 183 -33.02 15.68 -6.12
N LEU A 184 -33.04 16.75 -6.91
CA LEU A 184 -31.98 17.75 -6.83
C LEU A 184 -32.17 18.65 -5.60
N ARG A 185 -31.11 19.37 -5.21
CA ARG A 185 -31.09 20.27 -4.05
C ARG A 185 -32.22 21.32 -4.07
N GLU A 186 -32.67 21.71 -5.27
CA GLU A 186 -33.72 22.72 -5.49
C GLU A 186 -35.13 22.13 -5.34
N ASP A 187 -35.32 20.83 -5.66
CA ASP A 187 -36.60 20.11 -5.49
C ASP A 187 -36.80 19.62 -4.06
N LEU A 188 -35.71 19.34 -3.33
CA LEU A 188 -35.72 18.81 -1.97
C LEU A 188 -36.56 19.67 -1.00
N ASP A 189 -36.41 21.00 -1.05
CA ASP A 189 -37.19 21.94 -0.23
C ASP A 189 -38.69 21.92 -0.59
N VAL A 190 -39.03 21.68 -1.86
CA VAL A 190 -40.41 21.57 -2.33
C VAL A 190 -41.04 20.29 -1.80
N HIS A 191 -40.34 19.16 -1.88
CA HIS A 191 -40.85 17.88 -1.39
C HIS A 191 -40.90 17.79 0.14
N LEU A 192 -39.90 18.32 0.87
CA LEU A 192 -40.00 18.46 2.34
C LEU A 192 -41.21 19.30 2.74
N LYS A 193 -41.47 20.41 2.02
CA LYS A 193 -42.63 21.26 2.28
C LYS A 193 -43.95 20.54 1.98
N GLN A 194 -44.06 19.80 0.88
CA GLN A 194 -45.24 18.99 0.56
C GLN A 194 -45.53 17.95 1.66
N ARG A 195 -44.49 17.30 2.18
CA ARG A 195 -44.61 16.31 3.26
C ARG A 195 -44.98 16.94 4.61
N LEU A 196 -44.38 18.07 4.96
CA LEU A 196 -44.76 18.85 6.15
C LEU A 196 -46.22 19.33 6.06
N ASP A 197 -46.65 19.76 4.88
CA ASP A 197 -48.03 20.12 4.59
C ASP A 197 -48.99 18.92 4.77
N PHE A 198 -48.60 17.72 4.33
CA PHE A 198 -49.36 16.48 4.54
C PHE A 198 -49.49 16.14 6.03
N SER A 199 -48.36 16.03 6.75
CA SER A 199 -48.38 15.64 8.17
C SER A 199 -49.11 16.67 9.03
N THR A 200 -48.96 17.97 8.74
CA THR A 200 -49.71 19.05 9.39
C THR A 200 -51.21 18.92 9.15
N LYS A 201 -51.66 18.65 7.91
CA LYS A 201 -53.08 18.43 7.58
C LYS A 201 -53.63 17.18 8.28
N ALA A 202 -52.84 16.12 8.40
CA ALA A 202 -53.22 14.89 9.08
C ALA A 202 -53.33 15.09 10.62
N ILE A 203 -52.38 15.80 11.23
CA ILE A 203 -52.43 16.19 12.66
C ILE A 203 -53.66 17.07 12.93
N VAL A 204 -53.96 18.05 12.07
CA VAL A 204 -55.15 18.92 12.22
C VAL A 204 -56.46 18.14 12.09
N LYS A 205 -56.52 17.06 11.28
CA LYS A 205 -57.65 16.12 11.32
C LYS A 205 -57.70 15.38 12.66
N LEU A 206 -56.57 14.85 13.12
CA LEU A 206 -56.50 14.02 14.33
C LEU A 206 -56.87 14.81 15.60
N VAL A 207 -56.47 16.08 15.69
CA VAL A 207 -56.89 16.98 16.78
C VAL A 207 -58.39 17.17 16.79
N ARG A 208 -59.04 17.43 15.64
CA ARG A 208 -60.51 17.54 15.56
C ARG A 208 -61.24 16.26 15.95
N VAL A 209 -60.68 15.10 15.61
CA VAL A 209 -61.21 13.79 16.04
C VAL A 209 -61.10 13.65 17.57
N PHE A 210 -59.98 14.07 18.17
CA PHE A 210 -59.79 14.08 19.61
C PHE A 210 -60.73 15.08 20.33
N ASP A 211 -60.92 16.29 19.78
CA ASP A 211 -61.86 17.28 20.28
C ASP A 211 -63.29 16.73 20.27
N ASN A 212 -63.73 16.16 19.13
CA ASN A 212 -65.04 15.49 19.00
C ASN A 212 -65.23 14.33 19.99
N LEU A 213 -64.16 13.56 20.27
CA LEU A 213 -64.19 12.47 21.24
C LEU A 213 -64.27 12.99 22.69
N SER A 214 -63.55 14.07 23.00
CA SER A 214 -63.63 14.79 24.28
C SER A 214 -65.05 15.32 24.52
N ASP A 215 -65.68 15.89 23.47
CA ASP A 215 -67.07 16.34 23.48
C ASP A 215 -68.06 15.18 23.70
N LYS A 216 -67.92 14.06 22.97
CA LYS A 216 -68.70 12.82 23.20
C LYS A 216 -68.55 12.34 24.66
N PHE A 217 -67.32 12.35 25.19
CA PHE A 217 -67.02 11.90 26.55
C PHE A 217 -67.63 12.82 27.62
N GLN A 218 -67.53 14.15 27.47
CA GLN A 218 -68.17 15.10 28.39
C GLN A 218 -69.70 14.97 28.37
N ARG A 219 -70.31 14.76 27.20
CA ARG A 219 -71.76 14.53 27.08
C ARG A 219 -72.19 13.26 27.81
N LEU A 220 -71.48 12.14 27.61
CA LEU A 220 -71.72 10.88 28.33
C LEU A 220 -71.55 11.03 29.84
N PHE A 221 -70.47 11.68 30.29
CA PHE A 221 -70.20 11.96 31.70
C PHE A 221 -71.31 12.82 32.34
N THR A 222 -71.83 13.80 31.60
CA THR A 222 -72.96 14.64 32.04
C THR A 222 -74.26 13.83 32.13
N SER A 223 -74.57 13.00 31.13
CA SER A 223 -75.75 12.11 31.17
C SER A 223 -75.71 11.15 32.36
N ILE A 224 -74.58 10.49 32.61
CA ILE A 224 -74.41 9.56 33.74
C ILE A 224 -74.66 10.29 35.08
N ASN A 225 -74.07 11.48 35.27
CA ASN A 225 -74.27 12.27 36.49
C ASN A 225 -75.67 12.90 36.61
N SER A 226 -76.41 13.06 35.51
CA SER A 226 -77.82 13.47 35.57
C SER A 226 -78.74 12.31 36.00
N SER A 227 -78.48 11.09 35.53
CA SER A 227 -79.30 9.90 35.79
C SER A 227 -79.30 9.43 37.24
N SER A 228 -78.33 9.86 38.05
CA SER A 228 -78.26 9.59 39.49
C SER A 228 -79.00 10.61 40.36
N SER A 229 -79.62 11.64 39.78
CA SER A 229 -80.19 12.78 40.53
C SER A 229 -81.71 12.73 40.77
N THR A 230 -82.45 11.92 40.02
CA THR A 230 -83.93 11.80 40.13
C THR A 230 -84.30 10.49 40.81
N GLY A 231 -84.26 10.46 42.14
CA GLY A 231 -84.65 9.29 42.92
C GLY A 231 -86.14 9.28 43.28
N GLU A 232 -86.88 8.25 42.88
CA GLU A 232 -88.20 7.96 43.43
C GLU A 232 -88.47 6.44 43.57
N SER A 233 -89.00 6.07 44.73
CA SER A 233 -89.87 4.91 44.98
C SER A 233 -89.40 3.48 44.64
N ASN A 234 -88.71 2.87 45.62
CA ASN A 234 -88.78 1.46 46.04
C ASN A 234 -89.77 0.52 45.31
N SER A 235 -89.34 -0.05 44.18
CA SER A 235 -89.49 -1.48 43.93
C SER A 235 -88.28 -1.94 43.15
N ILE A 236 -87.54 -2.95 43.63
CA ILE A 236 -86.44 -3.58 42.89
C ILE A 236 -87.12 -4.51 41.87
N PRO A 237 -87.22 -4.15 40.57
CA PRO A 237 -87.96 -4.95 39.62
C PRO A 237 -87.16 -6.20 39.25
N GLU A 238 -87.82 -7.27 38.84
CA GLU A 238 -87.12 -8.48 38.34
C GLU A 238 -86.17 -8.13 37.17
N CYS A 239 -86.53 -7.14 36.35
CA CYS A 239 -85.66 -6.52 35.35
C CYS A 239 -84.29 -6.07 35.90
N THR A 240 -84.20 -5.50 37.11
CA THR A 240 -82.87 -5.16 37.69
C THR A 240 -82.07 -6.39 38.10
N ASN A 241 -82.73 -7.50 38.44
CA ASN A 241 -82.09 -8.76 38.82
C ASN A 241 -81.59 -9.53 37.57
N GLU A 242 -82.35 -9.46 36.48
CA GLU A 242 -81.93 -9.93 35.15
C GLU A 242 -80.81 -9.07 34.56
N VAL A 243 -80.91 -7.73 34.66
CA VAL A 243 -79.83 -6.81 34.27
C VAL A 243 -78.58 -7.02 35.13
N TYR A 244 -78.71 -7.30 36.43
CA TYR A 244 -77.54 -7.65 37.25
C TYR A 244 -76.90 -8.97 36.79
N LYS A 245 -77.69 -10.00 36.47
CA LYS A 245 -77.18 -11.25 35.90
C LYS A 245 -76.49 -11.03 34.55
N ALA A 246 -77.11 -10.29 33.63
CA ALA A 246 -76.54 -9.97 32.33
C ALA A 246 -75.26 -9.12 32.44
N LEU A 247 -75.19 -8.20 33.41
CA LEU A 247 -74.00 -7.39 33.70
C LEU A 247 -72.87 -8.25 34.29
N VAL A 248 -73.18 -9.16 35.22
CA VAL A 248 -72.21 -10.12 35.78
C VAL A 248 -71.73 -11.10 34.71
N GLU A 249 -72.62 -11.63 33.87
CA GLU A 249 -72.26 -12.50 32.76
C GLU A 249 -71.37 -11.76 31.75
N ARG A 250 -71.73 -10.53 31.37
CA ARG A 250 -70.91 -9.67 30.50
C ARG A 250 -69.55 -9.34 31.13
N ASN A 251 -69.49 -9.07 32.44
CA ASN A 251 -68.22 -8.85 33.13
C ASN A 251 -67.36 -10.12 33.14
N THR A 252 -67.90 -11.30 33.47
CA THR A 252 -67.10 -12.54 33.40
C THR A 252 -66.71 -12.92 31.97
N ASN A 253 -67.47 -12.52 30.95
CA ASN A 253 -67.08 -12.62 29.54
C ASN A 253 -65.91 -11.67 29.21
N LEU A 254 -65.95 -10.42 29.69
CA LEU A 254 -64.87 -9.44 29.54
C LEU A 254 -63.60 -9.84 30.31
N GLU A 255 -63.74 -10.40 31.52
CA GLU A 255 -62.64 -10.98 32.30
C GLU A 255 -61.99 -12.14 31.53
N ARG A 256 -62.80 -13.07 30.99
CA ARG A 256 -62.27 -14.20 30.20
C ARG A 256 -61.58 -13.76 28.91
N GLU A 257 -62.04 -12.72 28.23
CA GLU A 257 -61.33 -12.18 27.06
C GLU A 257 -60.10 -11.34 27.44
N ASN A 258 -60.12 -10.62 28.57
CA ASN A 258 -58.94 -9.93 29.11
C ASN A 258 -57.84 -10.96 29.49
N ASP A 259 -58.22 -12.06 30.15
CA ASP A 259 -57.37 -13.22 30.39
C ASP A 259 -56.78 -13.78 29.08
N ARG A 260 -57.61 -13.91 28.03
CA ARG A 260 -57.19 -14.40 26.71
C ARG A 260 -56.20 -13.45 26.04
N ILE A 261 -56.45 -12.15 26.11
CA ILE A 261 -55.58 -11.08 25.59
C ILE A 261 -54.26 -11.04 26.37
N GLN A 262 -54.26 -11.18 27.69
CA GLN A 262 -53.05 -11.23 28.50
C GLN A 262 -52.20 -12.47 28.18
N ARG A 263 -52.82 -13.65 28.06
CA ARG A 263 -52.12 -14.89 27.64
C ARG A 263 -51.52 -14.73 26.24
N LEU A 264 -52.28 -14.18 25.29
CA LEU A 264 -51.81 -13.90 23.92
C LEU A 264 -50.64 -12.89 23.93
N ASN A 265 -50.74 -11.80 24.69
CA ASN A 265 -49.69 -10.79 24.81
C ASN A 265 -48.40 -11.40 25.41
N THR A 266 -48.49 -12.21 26.47
CA THR A 266 -47.34 -12.92 27.04
C THR A 266 -46.72 -13.89 26.03
N THR A 267 -47.52 -14.62 25.24
CA THR A 267 -47.03 -15.49 24.16
C THR A 267 -46.31 -14.68 23.07
N LEU A 268 -46.86 -13.53 22.66
CA LEU A 268 -46.25 -12.64 21.68
C LEU A 268 -44.95 -12.02 22.20
N GLN A 269 -44.91 -11.56 23.44
CA GLN A 269 -43.69 -11.01 24.08
C GLN A 269 -42.58 -12.06 24.17
N SER A 270 -42.92 -13.30 24.58
CA SER A 270 -41.98 -14.43 24.58
C SER A 270 -41.40 -14.68 23.19
N ARG A 271 -42.24 -14.71 22.16
CA ARG A 271 -41.82 -14.95 20.77
C ARG A 271 -41.05 -13.78 20.16
N ILE A 272 -41.35 -12.53 20.54
CA ILE A 272 -40.54 -11.36 20.19
C ILE A 272 -39.15 -11.48 20.82
N HIS A 273 -39.04 -11.90 22.09
CA HIS A 273 -37.76 -12.11 22.75
C HIS A 273 -36.94 -13.24 22.09
N GLU A 274 -37.58 -14.38 21.78
CA GLU A 274 -36.99 -15.50 21.01
C GLU A 274 -36.45 -15.05 19.64
N ILE A 275 -37.25 -14.29 18.88
CA ILE A 275 -36.83 -13.74 17.58
C ILE A 275 -35.70 -12.72 17.76
N THR A 276 -35.73 -11.87 18.79
CA THR A 276 -34.69 -10.87 19.06
C THR A 276 -33.35 -11.53 19.38
N LEU A 277 -33.35 -12.58 20.21
CA LEU A 277 -32.18 -13.41 20.47
C LEU A 277 -31.64 -14.02 19.18
N ARG A 278 -32.49 -14.69 18.40
CA ARG A 278 -32.09 -15.30 17.12
C ARG A 278 -31.56 -14.30 16.09
N CYS A 279 -32.11 -13.09 16.06
CA CYS A 279 -31.58 -12.00 15.23
C CYS A 279 -30.21 -11.53 15.71
N SER A 280 -29.96 -11.48 17.03
CA SER A 280 -28.63 -11.18 17.56
C SER A 280 -27.63 -12.29 17.24
N ASP A 281 -28.02 -13.56 17.34
CA ASP A 281 -27.14 -14.70 17.02
C ASP A 281 -26.76 -14.71 15.53
N LEU A 282 -27.73 -14.47 14.63
CA LEU A 282 -27.48 -14.32 13.19
C LEU A 282 -26.62 -13.08 12.89
N ASN A 283 -26.82 -11.96 13.59
CA ASN A 283 -25.97 -10.77 13.44
C ASN A 283 -24.53 -11.06 13.89
N ASN A 284 -24.34 -11.75 15.01
CA ASN A 284 -23.02 -12.18 15.48
C ASN A 284 -22.35 -13.14 14.48
N GLN A 285 -23.12 -14.03 13.85
CA GLN A 285 -22.62 -14.92 12.79
C GLN A 285 -22.22 -14.16 11.52
N ILE A 286 -22.96 -13.11 11.13
CA ILE A 286 -22.61 -12.23 10.01
C ILE A 286 -21.31 -11.48 10.31
N VAL A 287 -21.19 -10.83 11.48
CA VAL A 287 -19.96 -10.11 11.87
C VAL A 287 -18.74 -11.03 11.88
N LEU A 288 -18.87 -12.27 12.37
CA LEU A 288 -17.80 -13.26 12.33
C LEU A 288 -17.41 -13.66 10.89
N GLN A 289 -18.38 -13.73 9.98
CA GLN A 289 -18.11 -13.98 8.55
C GLN A 289 -17.49 -12.76 7.86
N GLU A 290 -17.88 -11.54 8.22
CA GLU A 290 -17.25 -10.29 7.74
C GLU A 290 -15.79 -10.17 8.20
N GLU A 291 -15.49 -10.52 9.46
CA GLU A 291 -14.12 -10.58 9.99
C GLU A 291 -13.27 -11.64 9.27
N GLN A 292 -13.82 -12.84 9.05
CA GLN A 292 -13.15 -13.89 8.27
C GLN A 292 -12.93 -13.50 6.80
N LEU A 293 -13.89 -12.82 6.17
CA LEU A 293 -13.74 -12.28 4.82
C LEU A 293 -12.64 -11.21 4.78
N LEU A 294 -12.58 -10.31 5.78
CA LEU A 294 -11.53 -9.30 5.87
C LEU A 294 -10.14 -9.96 5.99
N GLU A 295 -9.99 -10.94 6.89
CA GLU A 295 -8.76 -11.75 7.03
C GLU A 295 -8.37 -12.41 5.70
N LYS A 296 -9.32 -13.02 4.98
CA LYS A 296 -9.03 -13.66 3.69
C LYS A 296 -8.72 -12.65 2.59
N THR A 297 -9.31 -11.45 2.58
CA THR A 297 -8.91 -10.40 1.63
C THR A 297 -7.52 -9.84 1.92
N SER A 298 -7.11 -9.72 3.18
CA SER A 298 -5.72 -9.37 3.54
C SER A 298 -4.75 -10.45 3.05
N HIS A 299 -5.06 -11.72 3.34
CA HIS A 299 -4.21 -12.84 2.93
C HIS A 299 -4.13 -13.00 1.40
N LEU A 300 -5.22 -12.70 0.67
CA LEU A 300 -5.20 -12.62 -0.79
C LEU A 300 -4.29 -11.48 -1.27
N SER A 301 -4.31 -10.31 -0.64
CA SER A 301 -3.41 -9.19 -1.00
C SER A 301 -1.93 -9.54 -0.75
N ASP A 302 -1.61 -10.24 0.34
CA ASP A 302 -0.26 -10.74 0.63
C ASP A 302 0.19 -11.79 -0.41
N LEU A 303 -0.72 -12.71 -0.78
CA LEU A 303 -0.47 -13.72 -1.82
C LEU A 303 -0.32 -13.11 -3.22
N GLU A 304 -1.12 -12.10 -3.57
CA GLU A 304 -0.99 -11.34 -4.82
C GLU A 304 0.36 -10.62 -4.90
N TYR A 305 0.81 -10.04 -3.79
CA TYR A 305 2.14 -9.42 -3.71
C TYR A 305 3.28 -10.43 -3.87
N GLU A 306 3.27 -11.55 -3.13
CA GLU A 306 4.30 -12.60 -3.28
C GLU A 306 4.21 -13.32 -4.63
N PHE A 307 3.03 -13.41 -5.24
CA PHE A 307 2.82 -13.92 -6.59
C PHE A 307 3.45 -12.98 -7.63
N GLU A 308 3.11 -11.69 -7.66
CA GLU A 308 3.67 -10.75 -8.66
C GLU A 308 5.18 -10.53 -8.44
N LYS A 309 5.66 -10.58 -7.19
CA LYS A 309 7.08 -10.64 -6.84
C LYS A 309 7.76 -11.91 -7.37
N SER A 310 7.07 -13.06 -7.37
CA SER A 310 7.57 -14.32 -7.91
C SER A 310 7.53 -14.34 -9.44
N ARG A 311 6.47 -13.84 -10.06
CA ARG A 311 6.35 -13.55 -11.49
C ARG A 311 7.43 -12.58 -11.99
N SER A 312 7.81 -11.60 -11.16
CA SER A 312 8.94 -10.70 -11.43
C SER A 312 10.30 -11.41 -11.39
N LYS A 313 10.43 -12.55 -10.69
CA LYS A 313 11.61 -13.44 -10.79
C LYS A 313 11.48 -14.35 -12.00
N GLU A 314 10.31 -14.95 -12.22
CA GLU A 314 9.98 -15.80 -13.35
C GLU A 314 10.32 -15.10 -14.66
N THR A 315 9.80 -13.89 -14.94
CA THR A 315 10.15 -13.18 -16.19
C THR A 315 11.64 -12.84 -16.34
N LYS A 316 12.42 -12.81 -15.25
CA LYS A 316 13.89 -12.66 -15.33
C LYS A 316 14.54 -13.99 -15.69
N LEU A 317 14.05 -15.10 -15.15
CA LEU A 317 14.45 -16.45 -15.51
C LEU A 317 14.01 -16.80 -16.95
N GLU A 318 12.80 -16.43 -17.39
CA GLU A 318 12.33 -16.58 -18.78
C GLU A 318 13.24 -15.87 -19.77
N ARG A 319 13.67 -14.64 -19.47
CA ARG A 319 14.65 -13.90 -20.30
C ARG A 319 15.99 -14.63 -20.34
N SER A 320 16.53 -15.00 -19.18
CA SER A 320 17.77 -15.77 -19.09
C SER A 320 17.68 -17.16 -19.74
N LEU A 321 16.49 -17.76 -19.77
CA LEU A 321 16.21 -19.05 -20.40
C LEU A 321 16.01 -18.90 -21.90
N ALA A 322 15.45 -17.80 -22.39
CA ALA A 322 15.42 -17.47 -23.82
C ALA A 322 16.83 -17.20 -24.36
N ASP A 323 17.67 -16.51 -23.59
CA ASP A 323 19.10 -16.32 -23.90
C ASP A 323 19.86 -17.67 -23.88
N ALA A 324 19.53 -18.57 -22.96
CA ALA A 324 20.10 -19.91 -22.91
C ALA A 324 19.57 -20.84 -24.02
N ILE A 325 18.28 -20.78 -24.36
CA ILE A 325 17.64 -21.57 -25.41
C ILE A 325 18.12 -21.11 -26.78
N THR A 326 18.25 -19.81 -27.05
CA THR A 326 18.81 -19.34 -28.33
C THR A 326 20.26 -19.80 -28.51
N LYS A 327 21.05 -19.82 -27.42
CA LYS A 327 22.40 -20.41 -27.42
C LYS A 327 22.37 -21.92 -27.65
N LEU A 328 21.53 -22.67 -26.93
CA LEU A 328 21.38 -24.12 -27.06
C LEU A 328 20.77 -24.52 -28.40
N GLU A 329 19.94 -23.70 -29.05
CA GLU A 329 19.38 -23.97 -30.37
C GLU A 329 20.48 -23.90 -31.44
N CYS A 330 21.42 -22.94 -31.31
CA CYS A 330 22.65 -22.92 -32.10
C CYS A 330 23.53 -24.16 -31.89
N ASP A 331 23.38 -24.91 -30.79
CA ASP A 331 24.07 -26.17 -30.52
C ASP A 331 23.22 -27.41 -30.88
N ARG A 332 21.88 -27.33 -30.79
CA ARG A 332 20.93 -28.40 -31.12
C ARG A 332 20.79 -28.61 -32.63
N LEU A 333 20.94 -27.53 -33.40
CA LEU A 333 21.14 -27.58 -34.85
C LEU A 333 22.42 -28.33 -35.26
N LYS A 334 23.33 -28.66 -34.33
CA LYS A 334 24.52 -29.49 -34.57
C LYS A 334 24.33 -30.97 -34.17
N SER A 335 23.23 -31.33 -33.49
CA SER A 335 23.08 -32.65 -32.86
C SER A 335 21.78 -33.42 -33.17
N GLN A 336 20.76 -32.77 -33.76
CA GLN A 336 19.49 -33.45 -34.07
C GLN A 336 19.59 -34.36 -35.31
N ALA A 337 20.14 -35.57 -35.16
CA ALA A 337 20.39 -36.51 -36.26
C ALA A 337 19.60 -37.84 -36.26
N ASN A 338 19.32 -38.53 -35.13
CA ASN A 338 18.97 -40.00 -35.12
C ASN A 338 17.79 -40.49 -34.17
N ASP A 339 16.66 -41.03 -34.72
CA ASP A 339 15.77 -42.27 -34.48
C ASP A 339 14.89 -42.73 -33.20
N ILE A 340 13.74 -43.55 -33.35
CA ILE A 340 12.65 -44.05 -32.33
C ILE A 340 11.62 -45.26 -32.77
N LYS A 341 10.71 -45.95 -31.93
CA LYS A 341 9.33 -46.75 -32.14
C LYS A 341 8.97 -47.99 -31.13
N HIS A 342 7.85 -48.83 -30.92
CA HIS A 342 6.32 -49.10 -31.09
C HIS A 342 5.64 -50.35 -30.25
N ASP A 343 4.30 -50.81 -30.30
CA ASP A 343 3.52 -51.72 -29.27
C ASP A 343 2.26 -52.77 -29.65
N PRO A 344 1.12 -53.22 -28.90
CA PRO A 344 0.49 -54.64 -28.72
C PRO A 344 -1.12 -55.04 -28.74
N ASP A 345 -1.66 -56.25 -28.27
CA ASP A 345 -3.13 -56.85 -28.20
C ASP A 345 -3.46 -58.00 -27.07
N SER A 346 -4.53 -58.88 -26.76
CA SER A 346 -5.83 -59.56 -27.31
C SER A 346 -6.92 -60.29 -26.31
N ASN A 347 -7.81 -61.31 -26.68
CA ASN A 347 -9.24 -61.68 -26.12
C ASN A 347 -9.87 -63.20 -25.88
N PRO A 348 -11.14 -63.48 -25.31
CA PRO A 348 -11.86 -64.81 -24.84
C PRO A 348 -13.25 -65.31 -25.52
N ASN A 349 -14.28 -66.22 -25.17
CA ASN A 349 -14.97 -67.14 -24.11
C ASN A 349 -15.88 -68.36 -24.74
N SER A 350 -16.94 -69.22 -24.37
CA SER A 350 -18.05 -69.67 -23.34
C SER A 350 -18.65 -71.18 -23.58
N SER A 351 -19.79 -71.93 -23.23
CA SER A 351 -21.19 -71.95 -22.53
C SER A 351 -21.92 -73.37 -22.07
N ASN A 352 -23.24 -73.77 -22.34
CA ASN A 352 -24.30 -74.57 -21.48
C ASN A 352 -25.39 -75.60 -22.18
N ASN A 353 -26.50 -76.37 -21.76
CA ASN A 353 -27.35 -77.08 -20.63
C ASN A 353 -28.57 -78.01 -21.26
N ASN A 354 -29.69 -78.75 -20.83
CA ASN A 354 -30.61 -79.37 -19.71
C ASN A 354 -31.78 -80.37 -20.34
N THR A 355 -32.88 -81.17 -19.92
CA THR A 355 -33.79 -81.83 -18.81
C THR A 355 -34.77 -83.00 -19.41
N VAL A 356 -35.90 -83.79 -19.02
CA VAL A 356 -37.06 -84.16 -18.01
C VAL A 356 -37.62 -85.71 -18.17
N ILE A 357 -38.80 -86.45 -17.88
CA ILE A 357 -40.27 -86.48 -17.37
C ILE A 357 -40.95 -87.94 -17.01
N ILE A 358 -42.30 -88.21 -16.73
CA ILE A 358 -42.99 -89.50 -16.17
C ILE A 358 -44.57 -89.88 -16.47
N ALA A 359 -45.26 -90.98 -15.91
CA ALA A 359 -46.67 -91.59 -16.13
C ALA A 359 -47.44 -92.23 -14.84
N GLU A 360 -48.59 -93.04 -14.69
CA GLU A 360 -49.57 -93.96 -15.45
C GLU A 360 -51.11 -94.25 -14.90
N ASN A 361 -51.71 -95.49 -14.62
CA ASN A 361 -53.24 -95.81 -14.59
C ASN A 361 -54.05 -96.81 -13.57
N LYS A 362 -55.20 -97.55 -13.92
CA LYS A 362 -56.49 -97.82 -13.07
C LYS A 362 -57.46 -99.14 -13.21
N TYR A 363 -58.23 -99.66 -12.16
CA TYR A 363 -59.54 -100.53 -12.10
C TYR A 363 -60.61 -99.91 -11.14
N ALA A 364 -60.40 -98.66 -10.78
CA ALA A 364 -60.60 -98.21 -9.41
C ALA A 364 -62.06 -97.95 -8.98
N ASP A 365 -62.99 -97.67 -9.88
CA ASP A 365 -64.06 -96.69 -9.62
C ASP A 365 -65.07 -97.06 -8.50
N LEU A 366 -65.25 -98.34 -8.16
CA LEU A 366 -66.06 -98.77 -6.99
C LEU A 366 -65.24 -99.43 -5.86
N GLN A 367 -64.02 -99.88 -6.15
CA GLN A 367 -63.00 -100.02 -5.09
C GLN A 367 -62.87 -98.67 -4.37
N ALA A 368 -62.83 -97.59 -5.16
CA ALA A 368 -62.59 -96.19 -4.79
C ALA A 368 -63.73 -95.48 -4.05
N GLU A 369 -64.93 -96.04 -3.85
CA GLU A 369 -65.90 -95.42 -2.91
C GLU A 369 -65.65 -95.93 -1.48
N ILE A 370 -65.41 -97.24 -1.32
CA ILE A 370 -64.95 -97.80 -0.03
C ILE A 370 -63.51 -97.36 0.26
N GLU A 371 -62.68 -97.21 -0.78
CA GLU A 371 -61.39 -96.55 -0.65
C GLU A 371 -61.60 -95.06 -0.38
N GLU A 372 -62.49 -94.29 -1.01
CA GLU A 372 -62.75 -92.87 -0.66
C GLU A 372 -63.05 -92.67 0.83
N TYR A 373 -63.84 -93.54 1.48
CA TYR A 373 -64.04 -93.43 2.94
C TYR A 373 -62.79 -93.78 3.76
N LYS A 374 -61.97 -94.75 3.33
CA LYS A 374 -60.67 -95.07 3.97
C LYS A 374 -59.58 -94.04 3.65
N GLU A 375 -59.62 -93.45 2.47
CA GLU A 375 -58.79 -92.37 1.96
C GLU A 375 -59.19 -91.05 2.60
N LEU A 376 -60.45 -90.86 3.02
CA LEU A 376 -60.88 -89.69 3.79
C LEU A 376 -60.48 -89.83 5.27
N ALA A 377 -60.65 -91.03 5.86
CA ALA A 377 -60.12 -91.31 7.20
C ALA A 377 -58.58 -91.26 7.22
N GLY A 378 -57.94 -91.83 6.20
CA GLY A 378 -56.51 -91.81 5.96
C GLY A 378 -55.99 -90.42 5.59
N SER A 379 -56.72 -89.63 4.81
CA SER A 379 -56.36 -88.23 4.52
C SER A 379 -56.48 -87.37 5.76
N ARG A 380 -57.45 -87.61 6.65
CA ARG A 380 -57.51 -86.93 7.96
C ARG A 380 -56.40 -87.38 8.90
N LEU A 381 -56.00 -88.66 8.86
CA LEU A 381 -54.82 -89.14 9.59
C LEU A 381 -53.55 -88.47 9.04
N VAL A 382 -53.34 -88.51 7.73
CA VAL A 382 -52.20 -87.89 7.02
C VAL A 382 -52.22 -86.36 7.15
N GLU A 383 -53.38 -85.72 7.22
CA GLU A 383 -53.54 -84.29 7.52
C GLU A 383 -53.11 -83.99 8.96
N LEU A 384 -53.48 -84.83 9.93
CA LEU A 384 -53.03 -84.69 11.33
C LEU A 384 -51.54 -85.03 11.49
N GLU A 385 -51.02 -86.06 10.84
CA GLU A 385 -49.59 -86.42 10.82
C GLU A 385 -48.77 -85.34 10.13
N LYS A 386 -49.28 -84.77 9.03
CA LYS A 386 -48.71 -83.59 8.38
C LYS A 386 -48.78 -82.37 9.27
N LEU A 387 -49.90 -82.06 9.92
CA LEU A 387 -50.02 -80.94 10.85
C LEU A 387 -49.11 -81.09 12.07
N MET A 388 -48.88 -82.33 12.55
CA MET A 388 -47.87 -82.61 13.58
C MET A 388 -46.45 -82.41 13.04
N SER A 389 -46.15 -82.92 11.83
CA SER A 389 -44.86 -82.71 11.16
C SER A 389 -44.58 -81.21 10.94
N ASP A 390 -45.56 -80.47 10.42
CA ASP A 390 -45.51 -79.03 10.17
C ASP A 390 -45.43 -78.24 11.49
N HIS A 391 -46.05 -78.71 12.57
CA HIS A 391 -45.87 -78.15 13.91
C HIS A 391 -44.46 -78.41 14.46
N GLU A 392 -43.89 -79.60 14.23
CA GLU A 392 -42.52 -79.89 14.64
C GLU A 392 -41.47 -79.17 13.78
N THR A 393 -41.66 -78.99 12.47
CA THR A 393 -40.75 -78.20 11.63
C THR A 393 -40.80 -76.74 12.03
N THR A 394 -41.99 -76.13 12.14
CA THR A 394 -42.12 -74.74 12.62
C THR A 394 -41.56 -74.56 14.04
N LYS A 395 -41.70 -75.55 14.94
CA LYS A 395 -41.05 -75.52 16.26
C LYS A 395 -39.51 -75.57 16.16
N ARG A 396 -38.95 -76.45 15.32
CA ARG A 396 -37.50 -76.51 15.05
C ARG A 396 -37.00 -75.20 14.44
N GLU A 397 -37.75 -74.60 13.52
CA GLU A 397 -37.44 -73.31 12.91
C GLU A 397 -37.45 -72.18 13.95
N VAL A 398 -38.44 -72.14 14.85
CA VAL A 398 -38.48 -71.19 15.97
C VAL A 398 -37.27 -71.37 16.90
N GLU A 399 -36.84 -72.60 17.19
CA GLU A 399 -35.64 -72.87 17.99
C GLU A 399 -34.35 -72.45 17.25
N VAL A 400 -34.25 -72.68 15.94
CA VAL A 400 -33.14 -72.21 15.09
C VAL A 400 -33.09 -70.68 15.02
N LEU A 401 -34.23 -70.01 14.82
CA LEU A 401 -34.33 -68.55 14.80
C LEU A 401 -33.98 -67.94 16.16
N LYS A 402 -34.45 -68.55 17.26
CA LYS A 402 -34.13 -68.16 18.64
C LYS A 402 -32.64 -68.32 18.97
N ASN A 403 -31.97 -69.31 18.37
CA ASN A 403 -30.52 -69.46 18.49
C ASN A 403 -29.77 -68.43 17.64
N LYS A 404 -30.17 -68.19 16.38
CA LYS A 404 -29.63 -67.11 15.53
C LYS A 404 -29.78 -65.72 16.16
N LEU A 405 -30.85 -65.47 16.89
CA LEU A 405 -31.08 -64.22 17.63
C LEU A 405 -30.19 -64.10 18.89
N ARG A 406 -29.74 -65.22 19.47
CA ARG A 406 -28.85 -65.26 20.64
C ARG A 406 -27.37 -65.13 20.29
N SER A 407 -26.97 -65.65 19.14
CA SER A 407 -25.62 -65.51 18.57
C SER A 407 -25.72 -64.76 17.24
N LEU A 408 -26.01 -63.46 17.32
CA LEU A 408 -26.10 -62.60 16.14
C LEU A 408 -24.69 -62.45 15.53
N PRO A 409 -24.45 -62.82 14.26
CA PRO A 409 -23.13 -62.72 13.63
C PRO A 409 -22.63 -61.27 13.53
N GLU A 410 -21.32 -61.07 13.63
CA GLU A 410 -20.72 -59.74 13.45
C GLU A 410 -20.96 -59.20 12.05
N GLU A 411 -21.10 -60.02 11.00
CA GLU A 411 -21.44 -59.51 9.66
C GLU A 411 -22.77 -58.77 9.65
N LEU A 412 -23.80 -59.27 10.36
CA LEU A 412 -25.11 -58.64 10.45
C LEU A 412 -25.10 -57.33 11.26
N ILE A 413 -24.21 -57.24 12.26
CA ILE A 413 -23.95 -56.00 13.02
C ILE A 413 -23.20 -55.00 12.14
N ASN A 414 -22.18 -55.46 11.41
CA ASN A 414 -21.41 -54.64 10.48
C ASN A 414 -22.25 -54.19 9.28
N GLU A 415 -23.31 -54.93 8.93
CA GLU A 415 -24.25 -54.57 7.89
C GLU A 415 -25.32 -53.55 8.32
N THR A 416 -25.61 -53.43 9.63
CA THR A 416 -26.66 -52.52 10.15
C THR A 416 -26.28 -51.05 9.89
N PRO A 417 -27.22 -50.18 9.44
CA PRO A 417 -26.89 -48.80 9.09
C PRO A 417 -26.28 -48.00 10.24
N GLU A 418 -26.67 -48.26 11.48
CA GLU A 418 -26.12 -47.61 12.68
C GLU A 418 -24.62 -47.88 12.83
N PHE A 419 -24.18 -49.11 12.61
CA PHE A 419 -22.76 -49.46 12.63
C PHE A 419 -22.02 -48.80 11.47
N LYS A 420 -22.55 -48.85 10.25
CA LYS A 420 -21.94 -48.20 9.07
C LYS A 420 -21.81 -46.68 9.26
N CYS A 421 -22.81 -46.02 9.84
CA CYS A 421 -22.75 -44.61 10.20
C CYS A 421 -21.72 -44.33 11.31
N LEU A 422 -21.63 -45.18 12.34
CA LEU A 422 -20.63 -45.05 13.39
C LEU A 422 -19.21 -45.28 12.88
N GLN A 423 -18.99 -46.31 12.06
CA GLN A 423 -17.73 -46.63 11.39
C GLN A 423 -17.29 -45.49 10.45
N SER A 424 -18.22 -44.94 9.66
CA SER A 424 -17.98 -43.77 8.81
C SER A 424 -17.57 -42.55 9.64
N ARG A 425 -18.31 -42.24 10.72
CA ARG A 425 -18.00 -41.11 11.61
C ARG A 425 -16.67 -41.29 12.36
N TYR A 426 -16.37 -42.51 12.81
CA TYR A 426 -15.09 -42.85 13.44
C TYR A 426 -13.94 -42.72 12.43
N THR A 427 -14.10 -43.22 11.21
CA THR A 427 -13.09 -43.10 10.15
C THR A 427 -12.85 -41.63 9.79
N ALA A 428 -13.90 -40.81 9.69
CA ALA A 428 -13.78 -39.36 9.48
C ALA A 428 -12.99 -38.69 10.62
N LEU A 429 -13.33 -38.99 11.89
CA LEU A 429 -12.63 -38.44 13.06
C LEU A 429 -11.17 -38.91 13.17
N VAL A 430 -10.88 -40.17 12.80
CA VAL A 430 -9.51 -40.69 12.72
C VAL A 430 -8.72 -39.93 11.65
N ASN A 431 -9.27 -39.77 10.45
CA ASN A 431 -8.64 -39.03 9.36
C ASN A 431 -8.41 -37.56 9.72
N GLU A 432 -9.40 -36.89 10.32
CA GLU A 432 -9.29 -35.54 10.87
C GLU A 432 -8.16 -35.47 11.91
N SER A 433 -8.10 -36.41 12.85
CA SER A 433 -7.02 -36.45 13.86
C SER A 433 -5.63 -36.70 13.25
N VAL A 434 -5.53 -37.42 12.13
CA VAL A 434 -4.27 -37.59 11.36
C VAL A 434 -3.90 -36.29 10.66
N HIS A 435 -4.87 -35.61 10.04
CA HIS A 435 -4.65 -34.33 9.36
C HIS A 435 -4.22 -33.22 10.34
N LEU A 436 -4.89 -33.11 11.50
CA LEU A 436 -4.49 -32.20 12.58
C LEU A 436 -3.09 -32.52 13.13
N ARG A 437 -2.72 -33.81 13.25
CA ARG A 437 -1.34 -34.20 13.61
C ARG A 437 -0.31 -33.84 12.52
N HIS A 438 -0.70 -33.81 11.24
CA HIS A 438 0.15 -33.38 10.14
C HIS A 438 0.39 -31.87 10.21
N GLN A 439 -0.68 -31.05 10.22
CA GLN A 439 -0.61 -29.59 10.37
C GLN A 439 0.21 -29.16 11.61
N LEU A 440 0.04 -29.87 12.73
CA LEU A 440 0.77 -29.63 13.98
C LEU A 440 2.26 -29.98 13.89
N ASN A 441 2.67 -30.87 12.99
CA ASN A 441 4.07 -31.16 12.71
C ASN A 441 4.66 -30.19 11.65
N GLU A 442 3.89 -29.81 10.62
CA GLU A 442 4.27 -28.80 9.63
C GLU A 442 4.53 -27.45 10.31
N THR A 443 3.63 -27.00 11.19
CA THR A 443 3.81 -25.76 11.97
C THR A 443 5.01 -25.83 12.93
N ARG A 444 5.32 -27.00 13.51
CA ARG A 444 6.53 -27.19 14.33
C ARG A 444 7.81 -27.09 13.51
N GLU A 445 7.87 -27.72 12.34
CA GLU A 445 9.04 -27.63 11.45
C GLU A 445 9.17 -26.23 10.83
N LEU A 446 8.06 -25.52 10.58
CA LEU A 446 8.07 -24.11 10.18
C LEU A 446 8.63 -23.20 11.29
N VAL A 447 8.20 -23.38 12.55
CA VAL A 447 8.74 -22.65 13.72
C VAL A 447 10.23 -22.96 13.92
N LYS A 448 10.63 -24.22 13.76
CA LYS A 448 12.04 -24.64 13.83
C LYS A 448 12.88 -24.03 12.70
N CYS A 449 12.39 -24.06 11.46
CA CYS A 449 13.05 -23.48 10.29
C CYS A 449 13.19 -21.96 10.44
N THR A 450 12.10 -21.25 10.75
CA THR A 450 12.13 -19.79 10.98
C THR A 450 13.06 -19.42 12.12
N LYS A 451 13.06 -20.17 13.24
CA LYS A 451 14.07 -19.98 14.30
C LYS A 451 15.49 -20.11 13.75
N THR A 452 15.82 -21.18 13.03
CA THR A 452 17.18 -21.33 12.46
C THR A 452 17.55 -20.22 11.47
N THR A 453 16.59 -19.65 10.74
CA THR A 453 16.87 -18.47 9.89
C THR A 453 17.08 -17.18 10.70
N TYR A 454 16.40 -17.00 11.84
CA TYR A 454 16.65 -15.87 12.73
C TYR A 454 17.95 -16.03 13.51
N ASP A 455 18.28 -17.23 13.99
CA ASP A 455 19.55 -17.54 14.65
C ASP A 455 20.72 -17.15 13.70
N HIS A 456 20.67 -17.54 12.42
CA HIS A 456 21.70 -17.19 11.44
C HIS A 456 21.72 -15.70 11.03
N GLN A 457 20.55 -15.03 10.97
CA GLN A 457 20.50 -13.58 10.78
C GLN A 457 21.14 -12.83 11.96
N PHE A 458 20.95 -13.34 13.18
CA PHE A 458 21.54 -12.77 14.39
C PHE A 458 23.07 -12.93 14.40
N GLU A 459 23.58 -14.13 14.11
CA GLU A 459 25.04 -14.37 13.93
C GLU A 459 25.68 -13.38 12.94
N LYS A 460 24.99 -13.07 11.84
CA LYS A 460 25.45 -12.11 10.82
C LYS A 460 25.46 -10.67 11.33
N ILE A 461 24.45 -10.27 12.11
CA ILE A 461 24.40 -8.94 12.74
C ILE A 461 25.49 -8.80 13.80
N GLU A 462 25.75 -9.83 14.61
CA GLU A 462 26.85 -9.84 15.58
C GLU A 462 28.23 -9.73 14.90
N GLN A 463 28.42 -10.39 13.76
CA GLN A 463 29.64 -10.26 12.95
C GLN A 463 29.81 -8.85 12.36
N GLU A 464 28.75 -8.24 11.85
CA GLU A 464 28.78 -6.86 11.33
C GLU A 464 29.04 -5.83 12.43
N GLU A 465 28.44 -5.99 13.61
CA GLU A 465 28.74 -5.19 14.81
C GLU A 465 30.20 -5.33 15.24
N PHE A 466 30.71 -6.56 15.37
CA PHE A 466 32.10 -6.81 15.73
C PHE A 466 33.09 -6.20 14.72
N GLU A 467 32.79 -6.31 13.43
CA GLU A 467 33.57 -5.63 12.38
C GLU A 467 33.55 -4.10 12.52
N ASN A 468 32.39 -3.52 12.82
CA ASN A 468 32.23 -2.06 12.94
C ASN A 468 32.93 -1.53 14.20
N GLN A 469 32.87 -2.27 15.30
CA GLN A 469 33.64 -1.98 16.52
C GLN A 469 35.15 -2.07 16.26
N ARG A 470 35.62 -3.09 15.51
CA ARG A 470 37.03 -3.21 15.09
C ARG A 470 37.47 -2.03 14.20
N LYS A 471 36.63 -1.60 13.26
CA LYS A 471 36.88 -0.41 12.40
C LYS A 471 36.93 0.87 13.22
N LEU A 472 36.04 1.04 14.21
CA LEU A 472 36.02 2.19 15.11
C LEU A 472 37.27 2.25 15.99
N ILE A 473 37.73 1.13 16.55
CA ILE A 473 38.97 1.05 17.33
C ILE A 473 40.16 1.46 16.48
N ALA A 474 40.31 0.90 15.26
CA ALA A 474 41.40 1.26 14.36
C ALA A 474 41.38 2.76 13.96
N ASN A 475 40.19 3.35 13.76
CA ASN A 475 40.07 4.78 13.50
C ASN A 475 40.47 5.64 14.71
N ILE A 476 40.17 5.21 15.94
CA ILE A 476 40.59 5.88 17.17
C ILE A 476 42.10 5.77 17.35
N GLU A 477 42.69 4.59 17.09
CA GLU A 477 44.14 4.37 17.13
C GLU A 477 44.87 5.27 16.12
N GLN A 478 44.36 5.40 14.88
CA GLN A 478 44.91 6.31 13.88
C GLN A 478 44.83 7.77 14.32
N VAL A 479 43.67 8.25 14.78
CA VAL A 479 43.51 9.65 15.23
C VAL A 479 44.39 9.96 16.46
N VAL A 480 44.64 8.98 17.33
CA VAL A 480 45.59 9.10 18.45
C VAL A 480 47.04 9.18 17.96
N ALA A 481 47.40 8.44 16.91
CA ALA A 481 48.72 8.54 16.27
C ALA A 481 48.91 9.90 15.58
N ASP A 482 47.94 10.34 14.77
CA ASP A 482 47.95 11.65 14.09
C ASP A 482 48.09 12.81 15.10
N LEU A 483 47.41 12.71 16.25
CA LEU A 483 47.47 13.69 17.33
C LEU A 483 48.81 13.64 18.09
N ALA A 484 49.44 12.47 18.24
CA ALA A 484 50.78 12.37 18.79
C ALA A 484 51.82 12.99 17.83
N ASP A 485 51.65 12.79 16.53
CA ASP A 485 52.53 13.31 15.49
C ASP A 485 52.44 14.84 15.37
N ALA A 486 51.23 15.40 15.36
CA ALA A 486 51.02 16.85 15.41
C ALA A 486 51.62 17.50 16.67
N ARG A 487 51.66 16.79 17.82
CA ARG A 487 52.37 17.25 19.02
C ARG A 487 53.88 17.27 18.83
N ARG A 488 54.47 16.22 18.24
CA ARG A 488 55.91 16.20 17.91
C ARG A 488 56.30 17.35 16.97
N GLU A 489 55.46 17.66 16.00
CA GLU A 489 55.68 18.79 15.08
C GLU A 489 55.58 20.15 15.79
N TYR A 490 54.60 20.32 16.69
CA TYR A 490 54.50 21.51 17.54
C TYR A 490 55.73 21.68 18.44
N ASP A 491 56.18 20.63 19.13
CA ASP A 491 57.35 20.65 20.01
C ASP A 491 58.64 20.97 19.21
N LEU A 492 58.78 20.42 18.00
CA LEU A 492 59.87 20.73 17.09
C LEU A 492 59.84 22.20 16.65
N LEU A 493 58.68 22.71 16.23
CA LEU A 493 58.49 24.10 15.79
C LEU A 493 58.75 25.09 16.94
N GLN A 494 58.37 24.74 18.18
CA GLN A 494 58.69 25.54 19.37
C GLN A 494 60.22 25.63 19.56
N VAL A 495 60.94 24.51 19.43
CA VAL A 495 62.41 24.47 19.53
C VAL A 495 63.09 25.22 18.36
N GLU A 496 62.51 25.22 17.16
CA GLU A 496 62.99 26.03 16.04
C GLU A 496 62.75 27.53 16.23
N TYR A 497 61.57 27.90 16.72
CA TYR A 497 61.26 29.29 17.09
C TYR A 497 62.20 29.81 18.19
N GLU A 498 62.49 29.01 19.21
CA GLU A 498 63.42 29.36 20.28
C GLU A 498 64.85 29.58 19.74
N LYS A 499 65.35 28.70 18.84
CA LYS A 499 66.65 28.89 18.16
C LYS A 499 66.69 30.22 17.38
N VAL A 500 65.64 30.53 16.61
CA VAL A 500 65.52 31.77 15.84
C VAL A 500 65.45 32.99 16.76
N LEU A 501 64.72 32.91 17.87
CA LEU A 501 64.61 33.97 18.86
C LEU A 501 65.96 34.27 19.54
N ILE A 502 66.71 33.23 19.92
CA ILE A 502 68.06 33.35 20.50
C ILE A 502 69.02 33.97 19.49
N ALA A 503 69.02 33.50 18.23
CA ALA A 503 69.87 34.06 17.17
C ALA A 503 69.55 35.55 16.90
N ASN A 504 68.26 35.92 16.90
CA ASN A 504 67.83 37.31 16.76
C ASN A 504 68.29 38.18 17.93
N GLN A 505 68.15 37.71 19.18
CA GLN A 505 68.66 38.39 20.37
C GLN A 505 70.19 38.62 20.31
N GLN A 506 70.95 37.63 19.85
CA GLN A 506 72.40 37.74 19.66
C GLN A 506 72.80 38.72 18.55
N SER A 507 71.94 38.94 17.54
CA SER A 507 72.22 39.89 16.45
C SER A 507 72.25 41.36 16.90
N VAL A 508 71.54 41.70 17.98
CA VAL A 508 71.37 43.10 18.43
C VAL A 508 72.67 43.68 19.03
N PRO A 509 73.40 43.00 19.94
CA PRO A 509 74.74 43.42 20.36
C PRO A 509 75.71 43.62 19.18
N ILE A 510 75.82 42.63 18.29
CA ILE A 510 76.71 42.69 17.11
C ILE A 510 76.38 43.92 16.24
N THR A 511 75.09 44.14 15.98
CA THR A 511 74.59 45.29 15.21
C THR A 511 74.86 46.63 15.91
N ARG A 512 74.91 46.67 17.25
CA ARG A 512 75.26 47.86 18.04
C ARG A 512 76.76 48.13 18.00
N GLU A 513 77.59 47.10 18.13
CA GLU A 513 79.05 47.19 18.06
C GLU A 513 79.52 47.61 16.67
N MET A 514 78.96 47.03 15.60
CA MET A 514 79.21 47.45 14.22
C MET A 514 78.93 48.95 14.01
N ARG A 515 77.79 49.47 14.51
CA ARG A 515 77.47 50.91 14.43
C ARG A 515 78.45 51.76 15.22
N SER A 516 78.88 51.30 16.40
CA SER A 516 79.88 51.99 17.22
C SER A 516 81.23 52.09 16.49
N LEU A 517 81.70 50.98 15.91
CA LEU A 517 82.93 50.92 15.12
C LEU A 517 82.85 51.79 13.86
N ILE A 518 81.74 51.74 13.12
CA ILE A 518 81.50 52.59 11.94
C ILE A 518 81.54 54.07 12.35
N ASN A 519 80.88 54.46 13.44
CA ASN A 519 80.91 55.84 13.94
C ASN A 519 82.33 56.29 14.34
N HIS A 520 83.10 55.40 14.99
CA HIS A 520 84.49 55.67 15.37
C HIS A 520 85.39 55.87 14.14
N LEU A 521 85.34 54.95 13.17
CA LEU A 521 86.09 55.04 11.92
C LEU A 521 85.69 56.28 11.11
N GLN A 522 84.40 56.61 11.03
CA GLN A 522 83.94 57.84 10.37
C GLN A 522 84.44 59.11 11.09
N ALA A 523 84.51 59.12 12.41
CA ALA A 523 85.09 60.22 13.18
C ALA A 523 86.60 60.35 12.92
N GLN A 524 87.33 59.23 12.92
CA GLN A 524 88.76 59.19 12.62
C GLN A 524 89.06 59.68 11.19
N CYS A 525 88.30 59.25 10.19
CA CYS A 525 88.42 59.74 8.81
C CYS A 525 88.13 61.25 8.70
N LYS A 526 87.17 61.79 9.46
CA LYS A 526 86.92 63.24 9.54
C LYS A 526 88.11 63.99 10.16
N LEU A 527 88.71 63.45 11.23
CA LEU A 527 89.91 64.04 11.86
C LEU A 527 91.12 64.02 10.91
N TYR A 528 91.38 62.93 10.20
CA TYR A 528 92.44 62.88 9.19
C TYR A 528 92.18 63.83 8.02
N SER A 529 90.93 64.02 7.59
CA SER A 529 90.56 65.00 6.57
C SER A 529 90.82 66.46 7.03
N LEU A 530 90.54 66.76 8.30
CA LEU A 530 90.85 68.05 8.92
C LEU A 530 92.37 68.29 9.02
N GLU A 531 93.14 67.30 9.50
CA GLU A 531 94.59 67.46 9.62
C GLU A 531 95.29 67.51 8.25
N ALA A 532 94.83 66.73 7.26
CA ALA A 532 95.29 66.86 5.88
C ALA A 532 94.99 68.25 5.31
N SER A 533 93.83 68.83 5.64
CA SER A 533 93.46 70.21 5.27
C SER A 533 94.33 71.25 5.98
N ARG A 534 94.71 71.01 7.24
CA ARG A 534 95.64 71.85 8.02
C ARG A 534 97.04 71.83 7.45
N CYS A 535 97.60 70.64 7.20
CA CYS A 535 98.91 70.49 6.54
C CYS A 535 98.90 71.18 5.16
N LYS A 536 97.83 71.01 4.37
CA LYS A 536 97.65 71.70 3.08
C LYS A 536 97.58 73.23 3.20
N LYS A 537 97.10 73.78 4.33
CA LYS A 537 97.15 75.22 4.63
C LYS A 537 98.56 75.66 5.02
N GLN A 538 99.25 74.89 5.86
CA GLN A 538 100.64 75.20 6.25
C GLN A 538 101.62 75.13 5.08
N CYS A 539 101.46 74.18 4.14
CA CYS A 539 102.24 74.16 2.91
C CYS A 539 102.05 75.44 2.10
N LYS A 540 100.81 75.93 1.95
CA LYS A 540 100.53 77.20 1.27
C LYS A 540 101.11 78.42 2.00
N GLU A 541 101.06 78.43 3.32
CA GLU A 541 101.66 79.50 4.13
C GLU A 541 103.18 79.54 3.94
N LEU A 542 103.84 78.38 3.86
CA LEU A 542 105.26 78.27 3.55
C LEU A 542 105.59 78.59 2.08
N GLU A 543 104.74 78.23 1.11
CA GLU A 543 104.85 78.66 -0.29
C GLU A 543 104.75 80.19 -0.43
N GLU A 544 103.83 80.80 0.33
CA GLU A 544 103.70 82.24 0.45
C GLU A 544 104.91 82.91 1.12
N GLU A 545 105.48 82.34 2.18
CA GLU A 545 106.70 82.86 2.79
C GLU A 545 107.93 82.71 1.89
N LEU A 546 108.05 81.59 1.18
CA LEU A 546 109.11 81.33 0.22
C LEU A 546 109.04 82.28 -0.99
N THR A 547 107.83 82.59 -1.48
CA THR A 547 107.64 83.63 -2.50
C THR A 547 107.91 85.04 -1.97
N LYS A 548 107.48 85.39 -0.74
CA LYS A 548 107.84 86.66 -0.07
C LYS A 548 109.36 86.78 0.13
N LEU A 549 110.07 85.69 0.40
CA LEU A 549 111.53 85.65 0.51
C LEU A 549 112.23 85.78 -0.84
N LYS A 550 111.72 85.15 -1.91
CA LYS A 550 112.21 85.35 -3.29
C LYS A 550 112.10 86.81 -3.72
N VAL A 551 110.93 87.44 -3.52
CA VAL A 551 110.74 88.87 -3.83
C VAL A 551 111.70 89.76 -3.01
N LYS A 552 111.92 89.45 -1.72
CA LYS A 552 112.94 90.15 -0.92
C LYS A 552 114.34 89.99 -1.49
N GLN A 553 114.75 88.77 -1.85
CA GLN A 553 116.04 88.49 -2.48
C GLN A 553 116.22 89.26 -3.80
N GLU A 554 115.18 89.31 -4.62
CA GLU A 554 115.15 90.05 -5.89
C GLU A 554 115.27 91.57 -5.68
N THR A 555 114.56 92.15 -4.69
CA THR A 555 114.72 93.57 -4.32
C THR A 555 116.08 93.91 -3.73
N ILE A 556 116.75 92.96 -3.06
CA ILE A 556 118.12 93.14 -2.53
C ILE A 556 119.14 93.14 -3.68
N LEU A 557 118.96 92.26 -4.67
CA LEU A 557 119.81 92.22 -5.87
C LEU A 557 119.61 93.47 -6.76
N SER A 558 118.40 94.02 -6.83
CA SER A 558 118.09 95.19 -7.67
C SER A 558 118.80 96.50 -7.29
N ASN A 559 119.34 96.62 -6.06
CA ASN A 559 120.04 97.83 -5.60
C ASN A 559 121.59 97.69 -5.65
N GLY A 560 122.11 96.59 -6.21
CA GLY A 560 123.53 96.25 -6.18
C GLY A 560 124.13 95.97 -7.56
N PHE A 561 124.59 97.04 -8.23
CA PHE A 561 125.50 97.02 -9.39
C PHE A 561 124.91 96.62 -10.76
N ASN A 562 124.83 97.60 -11.68
CA ASN A 562 124.62 97.36 -13.11
C ASN A 562 125.89 96.76 -13.74
N SER A 563 125.75 95.69 -14.53
CA SER A 563 126.39 95.64 -15.85
C SER A 563 125.67 94.69 -16.81
N GLN A 564 125.91 94.86 -18.09
CA GLN A 564 125.20 94.22 -19.19
C GLN A 564 125.76 92.83 -19.53
N ILE A 565 124.88 91.91 -19.93
CA ILE A 565 125.08 91.01 -21.08
C ILE A 565 123.70 90.67 -21.63
N SER A 566 123.55 90.76 -22.96
CA SER A 566 122.30 90.47 -23.67
C SER A 566 122.57 89.46 -24.80
N VAL A 567 121.97 88.29 -24.73
CA VAL A 567 121.93 87.30 -25.83
C VAL A 567 120.51 86.76 -25.95
N ILE A 568 120.11 86.44 -27.18
CA ILE A 568 118.74 86.13 -27.63
C ILE A 568 118.71 84.64 -28.07
N VAL A 569 117.54 84.09 -28.43
CA VAL A 569 117.34 82.78 -29.11
C VAL A 569 117.38 81.57 -28.14
N SER A 570 116.43 80.62 -28.11
CA SER A 570 115.23 80.39 -28.95
C SER A 570 114.10 79.63 -28.24
N GLU A 571 112.86 79.86 -28.69
CA GLU A 571 111.80 78.83 -28.81
C GLU A 571 112.07 78.00 -30.09
N PRO A 572 111.62 76.72 -30.25
CA PRO A 572 110.19 76.47 -30.51
C PRO A 572 109.61 75.05 -30.18
N SER A 573 108.29 74.93 -30.34
CA SER A 573 107.49 73.71 -30.67
C SER A 573 107.40 72.56 -29.63
N SER A 574 106.23 71.95 -29.35
CA SER A 574 105.15 71.39 -30.21
C SER A 574 105.60 70.10 -30.91
N ALA A 575 104.85 68.98 -30.95
CA ALA A 575 103.39 68.76 -30.92
C ALA A 575 102.91 67.88 -29.72
N ASN A 576 101.63 67.85 -29.27
CA ASN A 576 100.38 67.48 -29.97
C ASN A 576 100.42 66.05 -30.54
N SER A 577 99.38 65.19 -30.49
CA SER A 577 98.01 65.20 -29.90
C SER A 577 97.54 63.71 -29.88
N ILE A 578 96.38 63.23 -29.40
CA ILE A 578 94.94 63.51 -29.62
C ILE A 578 94.22 62.78 -28.45
N SER A 579 93.41 63.41 -27.59
CA SER A 579 91.93 63.60 -27.69
C SER A 579 91.14 62.28 -27.87
N ILE A 580 89.98 62.00 -27.25
CA ILE A 580 88.62 62.58 -27.42
C ILE A 580 87.69 61.86 -26.39
N THR A 581 86.54 62.31 -25.85
CA THR A 581 85.88 63.63 -25.63
C THR A 581 84.54 63.38 -24.90
N ASN A 582 84.17 64.15 -23.86
CA ASN A 582 82.78 64.41 -23.36
C ASN A 582 81.94 63.23 -22.77
N GLN A 583 80.79 63.42 -22.08
CA GLN A 583 80.13 64.64 -21.52
C GLN A 583 79.33 64.40 -20.21
N GLN A 584 78.62 65.45 -19.78
CA GLN A 584 78.02 65.71 -18.47
C GLN A 584 76.51 65.34 -18.32
N GLN A 585 76.12 65.03 -17.08
CA GLN A 585 74.90 65.50 -16.37
C GLN A 585 73.46 65.28 -16.92
N SER A 586 72.73 64.34 -16.26
CA SER A 586 71.34 64.50 -15.73
C SER A 586 70.14 64.66 -16.71
N PRO A 587 68.85 64.64 -16.29
CA PRO A 587 68.20 64.05 -15.08
C PRO A 587 66.94 63.17 -15.36
N THR A 588 66.41 62.50 -14.31
CA THR A 588 64.99 62.11 -14.07
C THR A 588 64.19 61.11 -14.95
N SER A 589 63.32 60.37 -14.24
CA SER A 589 62.00 59.78 -14.61
C SER A 589 61.88 58.48 -15.46
N LYS A 590 61.44 57.43 -14.72
CA LYS A 590 60.29 56.51 -14.96
C LYS A 590 60.38 55.26 -15.87
N ASP A 591 59.74 54.23 -15.30
CA ASP A 591 59.04 53.07 -15.86
C ASP A 591 59.88 51.90 -16.46
N GLU A 592 59.21 50.79 -16.80
CA GLU A 592 59.58 49.40 -16.45
C GLU A 592 60.48 48.62 -17.46
N ILE A 593 61.02 47.45 -17.04
CA ILE A 593 60.86 46.08 -17.65
C ILE A 593 62.07 45.12 -17.36
N THR A 594 61.77 43.85 -17.08
CA THR A 594 62.61 42.59 -17.11
C THR A 594 63.78 42.29 -16.14
N ASN A 595 63.63 41.13 -15.47
CA ASN A 595 64.61 40.09 -15.12
C ASN A 595 65.58 39.69 -16.29
N PRO A 596 66.79 39.12 -16.08
CA PRO A 596 66.89 37.67 -15.74
C PRO A 596 68.17 37.16 -15.03
N PHE A 597 68.13 35.88 -14.60
CA PHE A 597 69.18 34.80 -14.50
C PHE A 597 70.64 35.17 -14.08
N ALA A 598 71.43 34.34 -13.38
CA ALA A 598 71.49 32.87 -13.36
C ALA A 598 72.18 32.34 -12.06
N THR A 599 72.86 31.17 -12.11
CA THR A 599 72.34 29.86 -11.65
C THR A 599 73.52 28.90 -11.41
N SER A 600 73.46 27.99 -10.42
CA SER A 600 74.38 26.85 -10.25
C SER A 600 73.64 25.68 -9.56
N THR A 601 73.27 24.54 -10.17
CA THR A 601 74.04 23.45 -10.84
C THR A 601 74.63 22.41 -9.85
N SER A 602 74.60 21.07 -10.07
CA SER A 602 73.90 20.25 -11.10
C SER A 602 74.19 18.74 -10.99
N SER A 603 73.23 17.87 -11.33
CA SER A 603 73.36 16.57 -12.06
C SER A 603 71.95 15.96 -12.26
N ILE A 604 71.30 15.86 -13.44
CA ILE A 604 71.64 15.43 -14.81
C ILE A 604 71.87 13.89 -14.84
N ILE A 605 71.09 13.04 -15.55
CA ILE A 605 71.14 12.75 -17.02
C ILE A 605 69.88 12.00 -17.56
N LYS A 606 69.30 12.52 -18.69
CA LYS A 606 68.58 11.90 -19.86
C LYS A 606 67.33 10.99 -19.68
N THR A 607 66.15 11.26 -20.29
CA THR A 607 65.66 11.21 -21.72
C THR A 607 65.45 9.77 -22.27
N GLU A 608 64.48 9.42 -23.15
CA GLU A 608 63.52 10.15 -24.06
C GLU A 608 62.24 9.27 -24.25
N ILE A 609 61.00 9.80 -24.28
CA ILE A 609 60.14 10.16 -25.45
C ILE A 609 59.50 9.00 -26.28
N ILE A 610 58.24 9.23 -26.71
CA ILE A 610 57.42 8.57 -27.77
C ILE A 610 56.42 7.44 -27.40
N THR A 611 55.39 7.32 -28.23
CA THR A 611 54.09 6.64 -28.06
C THR A 611 53.92 5.42 -28.99
N LYS A 612 53.11 4.42 -28.61
CA LYS A 612 51.91 3.92 -29.35
C LYS A 612 51.33 2.58 -28.85
N GLU A 613 50.07 2.41 -29.25
CA GLU A 613 49.15 1.27 -29.51
C GLU A 613 49.63 -0.22 -29.50
N GLU A 614 48.62 -1.10 -29.60
CA GLU A 614 48.53 -2.59 -29.51
C GLU A 614 49.26 -3.36 -30.69
N PRO A 615 49.10 -4.71 -30.95
CA PRO A 615 48.31 -5.78 -30.28
C PRO A 615 48.90 -7.25 -30.26
N ILE A 616 48.13 -8.20 -29.68
CA ILE A 616 47.87 -9.61 -30.11
C ILE A 616 48.91 -10.77 -29.94
N GLU A 617 48.35 -11.98 -29.71
CA GLU A 617 48.90 -13.37 -29.75
C GLU A 617 50.03 -13.78 -28.76
N GLY A 618 50.10 -15.03 -28.24
CA GLY A 618 49.14 -16.15 -28.24
C GLY A 618 49.79 -17.54 -28.41
N ASN A 619 49.54 -18.50 -27.48
CA ASN A 619 49.44 -19.95 -27.78
C ASN A 619 48.93 -20.79 -26.59
N ASP A 620 48.38 -21.98 -26.87
CA ASP A 620 47.98 -23.00 -25.90
C ASP A 620 49.17 -23.88 -25.41
N ASP A 621 49.00 -24.61 -24.30
CA ASP A 621 48.80 -26.07 -24.42
C ASP A 621 48.15 -26.76 -23.20
N SER A 622 47.39 -27.78 -23.55
CA SER A 622 46.58 -28.79 -22.88
C SER A 622 47.01 -29.42 -21.54
N ARG A 623 45.97 -30.00 -20.90
CA ARG A 623 45.92 -31.38 -20.33
C ARG A 623 46.06 -31.57 -18.81
N LEU A 624 44.91 -31.80 -18.15
CA LEU A 624 44.53 -33.08 -17.51
C LEU A 624 43.04 -33.03 -17.12
N GLY A 625 42.38 -34.18 -16.98
CA GLY A 625 40.94 -34.22 -16.65
C GLY A 625 40.47 -35.60 -16.17
N GLU A 626 39.65 -35.60 -15.13
CA GLU A 626 39.06 -36.74 -14.40
C GLU A 626 38.04 -36.14 -13.40
N SER A 627 36.90 -36.74 -13.02
CA SER A 627 36.01 -37.71 -13.65
C SER A 627 34.63 -37.53 -13.00
N LEU A 628 33.53 -37.74 -13.73
CA LEU A 628 32.20 -37.85 -13.14
C LEU A 628 31.42 -38.99 -13.81
N LEU A 629 31.58 -40.17 -13.22
CA LEU A 629 30.85 -41.38 -13.58
C LEU A 629 29.41 -41.27 -13.06
N LEU A 630 28.43 -41.41 -13.94
CA LEU A 630 27.04 -41.65 -13.55
C LEU A 630 26.66 -43.07 -13.95
N ASP A 631 26.31 -43.86 -12.95
CA ASP A 631 25.94 -45.26 -13.04
C ASP A 631 24.49 -45.43 -13.50
N PHE A 632 24.28 -46.20 -14.57
CA PHE A 632 23.12 -47.07 -14.78
C PHE A 632 23.53 -48.19 -15.76
N GLY A 633 23.20 -49.44 -15.41
CA GLY A 633 23.81 -50.63 -16.03
C GLY A 633 23.14 -51.21 -17.28
N ASP A 634 23.85 -52.15 -17.91
CA ASP A 634 23.40 -53.02 -19.00
C ASP A 634 22.16 -53.87 -18.66
N ILE A 635 21.44 -54.34 -19.69
CA ILE A 635 21.40 -55.79 -20.02
C ILE A 635 20.73 -56.09 -21.39
N THR A 636 21.56 -56.64 -22.30
CA THR A 636 21.29 -57.53 -23.45
C THR A 636 20.41 -57.12 -24.65
N GLU A 637 20.95 -57.34 -25.85
CA GLU A 637 20.27 -57.42 -27.16
C GLU A 637 19.56 -58.79 -27.39
N GLY A 638 18.72 -58.89 -28.43
CA GLY A 638 18.12 -60.17 -28.86
C GLY A 638 17.27 -60.13 -30.14
N ASP A 639 17.91 -60.40 -31.28
CA ASP A 639 17.40 -61.05 -32.51
C ASP A 639 16.22 -60.51 -33.38
N LEU A 640 16.63 -60.03 -34.58
CA LEU A 640 16.24 -60.50 -35.93
C LEU A 640 15.08 -59.88 -36.79
N ASP A 641 15.49 -59.69 -38.06
CA ASP A 641 14.81 -59.93 -39.35
C ASP A 641 14.00 -58.86 -40.11
N ASP A 642 14.03 -59.04 -41.44
CA ASP A 642 13.94 -57.99 -42.45
C ASP A 642 12.70 -58.15 -43.37
N SER A 643 11.91 -57.08 -43.53
CA SER A 643 10.77 -57.01 -44.47
C SER A 643 10.11 -55.62 -44.61
N SER A 644 10.37 -54.67 -43.71
CA SER A 644 9.59 -53.41 -43.65
C SER A 644 10.15 -52.26 -44.51
N ALA A 645 11.39 -52.38 -45.01
CA ALA A 645 12.08 -51.28 -45.71
C ALA A 645 11.39 -50.81 -47.01
N SER A 646 10.73 -51.72 -47.75
CA SER A 646 10.23 -51.44 -49.10
C SER A 646 8.95 -50.57 -49.13
N ASN A 647 8.06 -50.73 -48.15
CA ASN A 647 6.75 -50.03 -48.15
C ASN A 647 6.79 -48.59 -47.60
N ALA A 648 7.85 -48.20 -46.88
CA ALA A 648 7.99 -46.84 -46.36
C ALA A 648 8.28 -45.82 -47.48
N LEU A 649 9.07 -46.21 -48.48
CA LEU A 649 9.63 -45.31 -49.50
C LEU A 649 8.55 -44.75 -50.45
N LEU A 650 7.46 -45.49 -50.68
CA LEU A 650 6.37 -45.08 -51.58
C LEU A 650 5.38 -44.07 -50.98
N ARG A 651 5.31 -43.88 -49.65
CA ARG A 651 4.35 -42.95 -49.02
C ARG A 651 4.83 -41.51 -48.85
N LEU A 652 6.12 -41.24 -49.06
CA LEU A 652 6.68 -39.87 -48.95
C LEU A 652 6.54 -39.03 -50.25
N SER A 653 6.11 -39.63 -51.36
CA SER A 653 6.07 -38.98 -52.67
C SER A 653 4.95 -37.92 -52.81
N SER A 654 3.81 -38.12 -52.14
CA SER A 654 2.56 -37.39 -52.45
C SER A 654 2.51 -35.91 -52.03
N ASN A 655 3.47 -35.43 -51.24
CA ASN A 655 3.55 -34.02 -50.80
C ASN A 655 4.77 -33.27 -51.38
N ALA A 656 5.41 -33.82 -52.41
CA ALA A 656 6.59 -33.21 -53.02
C ALA A 656 6.22 -32.01 -53.92
N MET A 657 6.20 -30.81 -53.34
CA MET A 657 6.04 -29.54 -54.07
C MET A 657 7.07 -29.43 -55.21
N THR A 658 6.65 -28.94 -56.38
CA THR A 658 7.47 -28.98 -57.60
C THR A 658 8.65 -28.01 -57.53
N ILE A 659 9.58 -28.13 -58.48
CA ILE A 659 10.75 -27.23 -58.54
C ILE A 659 10.30 -25.79 -58.84
N GLU A 660 9.27 -25.58 -59.67
CA GLU A 660 8.74 -24.24 -59.95
C GLU A 660 8.01 -23.63 -58.74
N ASP A 661 7.26 -24.43 -57.98
CA ASP A 661 6.64 -23.97 -56.72
C ASP A 661 7.69 -23.53 -55.70
N LYS A 662 8.76 -24.33 -55.53
CA LYS A 662 9.90 -24.01 -54.66
C LYS A 662 10.64 -22.76 -55.13
N ASP A 663 10.73 -22.54 -56.44
CA ASP A 663 11.37 -21.36 -57.01
C ASP A 663 10.47 -20.10 -56.93
N ALA A 664 9.15 -20.27 -56.79
CA ALA A 664 8.21 -19.21 -56.42
C ALA A 664 8.29 -18.88 -54.92
N GLU A 665 8.35 -19.90 -54.06
CA GLU A 665 8.53 -19.76 -52.60
C GLU A 665 9.90 -19.13 -52.26
N LEU A 666 10.98 -19.51 -52.97
CA LEU A 666 12.27 -18.84 -52.85
C LEU A 666 12.22 -17.38 -53.31
N ARG A 667 11.30 -16.98 -54.20
CA ARG A 667 11.08 -15.56 -54.57
C ARG A 667 10.30 -14.81 -53.49
N THR A 668 9.27 -15.40 -52.88
CA THR A 668 8.57 -14.77 -51.75
C THR A 668 9.51 -14.61 -50.55
N ILE A 669 10.23 -15.67 -50.17
CA ILE A 669 11.24 -15.66 -49.10
C ILE A 669 12.36 -14.65 -49.38
N ARG A 670 12.85 -14.51 -50.63
CA ARG A 670 13.80 -13.44 -50.98
C ARG A 670 13.18 -12.04 -50.87
N SER A 671 11.90 -11.87 -51.22
CA SER A 671 11.20 -10.60 -51.05
C SER A 671 11.02 -10.22 -49.58
N GLU A 672 10.80 -11.22 -48.72
CA GLU A 672 10.62 -11.03 -47.27
C GLU A 672 11.95 -10.81 -46.57
N ASN A 673 13.00 -11.55 -46.93
CA ASN A 673 14.37 -11.23 -46.50
C ASN A 673 14.80 -9.82 -46.95
N LYS A 674 14.35 -9.33 -48.11
CA LYS A 674 14.58 -7.93 -48.50
C LYS A 674 13.80 -6.96 -47.60
N LYS A 675 12.50 -7.18 -47.37
CA LYS A 675 11.70 -6.36 -46.43
C LYS A 675 12.33 -6.34 -45.02
N LEU A 676 12.77 -7.48 -44.51
CA LEU A 676 13.47 -7.61 -43.22
C LEU A 676 14.82 -6.88 -43.24
N SER A 677 15.61 -7.01 -44.31
CA SER A 677 16.87 -6.27 -44.47
C SER A 677 16.65 -4.75 -44.50
N ASP A 678 15.59 -4.28 -45.16
CA ASP A 678 15.24 -2.87 -45.24
C ASP A 678 14.69 -2.35 -43.90
N MET A 679 13.85 -3.12 -43.18
CA MET A 679 13.48 -2.81 -41.79
C MET A 679 14.68 -2.79 -40.85
N VAL A 680 15.66 -3.71 -40.99
CA VAL A 680 16.89 -3.70 -40.17
C VAL A 680 17.73 -2.45 -40.44
N LYS A 681 17.74 -1.91 -41.67
CA LYS A 681 18.36 -0.61 -41.97
C LYS A 681 17.58 0.54 -41.33
N GLU A 682 16.25 0.51 -41.39
CA GLU A 682 15.38 1.51 -40.77
C GLU A 682 15.52 1.52 -39.24
N TYR A 683 15.47 0.35 -38.58
CA TYR A 683 15.79 0.21 -37.16
C TYR A 683 17.21 0.66 -36.82
N LYS A 684 18.21 0.40 -37.67
CA LYS A 684 19.58 0.90 -37.46
C LYS A 684 19.67 2.43 -37.57
N ILE A 685 18.94 3.05 -38.50
CA ILE A 685 18.82 4.51 -38.59
C ILE A 685 18.10 5.05 -37.34
N LEU A 686 16.97 4.46 -36.95
CA LEU A 686 16.19 4.86 -35.78
C LEU A 686 17.00 4.73 -34.48
N LEU A 687 17.77 3.66 -34.32
CA LEU A 687 18.69 3.44 -33.18
C LEU A 687 19.87 4.43 -33.21
N THR A 688 20.34 4.83 -34.39
CA THR A 688 21.38 5.86 -34.54
C THR A 688 20.85 7.24 -34.15
N MET A 689 19.64 7.60 -34.60
CA MET A 689 18.93 8.82 -34.19
C MET A 689 18.62 8.80 -32.69
N TYR A 690 18.22 7.67 -32.12
CA TYR A 690 18.00 7.52 -30.68
C TYR A 690 19.30 7.68 -29.88
N ARG A 691 20.45 7.19 -30.39
CA ARG A 691 21.77 7.41 -29.77
C ARG A 691 22.23 8.87 -29.84
N SER A 692 22.00 9.57 -30.95
CA SER A 692 22.36 10.99 -31.10
C SER A 692 21.37 11.95 -30.43
N ALA A 693 20.14 11.51 -30.15
CA ALA A 693 19.13 12.30 -29.47
C ALA A 693 19.57 12.65 -28.02
N PRO A 694 19.50 13.93 -27.60
CA PRO A 694 19.82 14.33 -26.23
C PRO A 694 18.84 13.68 -25.25
N LYS A 695 19.32 13.34 -24.05
CA LYS A 695 18.62 12.49 -23.07
C LYS A 695 17.15 12.93 -22.84
N GLU A 696 16.92 14.22 -22.66
CA GLU A 696 15.60 14.82 -22.44
C GLU A 696 14.58 14.51 -23.55
N THR A 697 15.02 14.43 -24.81
CA THR A 697 14.13 14.05 -25.94
C THR A 697 13.79 12.55 -25.96
N ARG A 698 14.71 11.68 -25.49
CA ARG A 698 14.44 10.25 -25.29
C ARG A 698 13.50 10.03 -24.11
N ASP A 699 13.77 10.69 -22.99
CA ASP A 699 12.94 10.61 -21.79
C ASP A 699 11.51 11.12 -22.09
N LYS A 700 11.36 12.19 -22.88
CA LYS A 700 10.07 12.65 -23.41
C LYS A 700 9.39 11.62 -24.32
N ALA A 701 10.11 10.96 -25.23
CA ALA A 701 9.54 9.93 -26.10
C ALA A 701 9.08 8.69 -25.30
N ASN A 702 9.85 8.30 -24.28
CA ASN A 702 9.48 7.24 -23.35
C ASN A 702 8.23 7.62 -22.53
N LEU A 703 8.16 8.86 -22.04
CA LEU A 703 7.00 9.39 -21.30
C LEU A 703 5.72 9.41 -22.17
N MET A 704 5.80 9.87 -23.42
CA MET A 704 4.69 9.80 -24.38
C MET A 704 4.23 8.36 -24.65
N THR A 705 5.16 7.40 -24.61
CA THR A 705 4.88 5.98 -24.84
C THR A 705 4.22 5.32 -23.63
N SER A 706 4.64 5.64 -22.41
CA SER A 706 3.95 5.20 -21.18
C SER A 706 2.60 5.89 -21.01
N GLU A 707 2.47 7.18 -21.33
CA GLU A 707 1.18 7.88 -21.33
C GLU A 707 0.20 7.24 -22.31
N LYS A 708 0.65 6.85 -23.53
CA LYS A 708 -0.18 6.15 -24.50
C LYS A 708 -0.68 4.79 -23.98
N LYS A 709 0.16 4.04 -23.27
CA LYS A 709 -0.24 2.77 -22.62
C LYS A 709 -1.27 2.99 -21.50
N LEU A 710 -0.99 3.89 -20.57
CA LEU A 710 -1.91 4.24 -19.48
C LEU A 710 -3.26 4.76 -19.99
N ARG A 711 -3.28 5.48 -21.13
CA ARG A 711 -4.51 5.90 -21.82
C ARG A 711 -5.29 4.73 -22.44
N GLN A 712 -4.61 3.68 -22.90
CA GLN A 712 -5.25 2.46 -23.41
C GLN A 712 -5.82 1.63 -22.25
N GLU A 713 -5.03 1.39 -21.21
CA GLU A 713 -5.43 0.68 -19.98
C GLU A 713 -6.64 1.36 -19.30
N LEU A 714 -6.68 2.71 -19.31
CA LEU A 714 -7.84 3.49 -18.84
C LEU A 714 -9.11 3.33 -19.70
N GLU A 715 -9.00 3.04 -21.00
CA GLU A 715 -10.19 2.81 -21.84
C GLU A 715 -10.62 1.33 -21.82
N GLU A 716 -9.68 0.40 -21.65
CA GLU A 716 -9.97 -1.02 -21.40
C GLU A 716 -10.74 -1.19 -20.08
N THR A 717 -10.23 -0.65 -18.96
CA THR A 717 -10.92 -0.65 -17.65
C THR A 717 -12.27 0.08 -17.69
N ARG A 718 -12.42 1.19 -18.44
CA ARG A 718 -13.74 1.82 -18.68
C ARG A 718 -14.69 0.91 -19.43
N ASN A 719 -14.21 0.13 -20.40
CA ASN A 719 -15.04 -0.80 -21.15
C ASN A 719 -15.44 -2.02 -20.30
N GLU A 720 -14.60 -2.44 -19.36
CA GLU A 720 -14.97 -3.43 -18.34
C GLU A 720 -15.98 -2.89 -17.34
N LEU A 721 -15.81 -1.65 -16.86
CA LEU A 721 -16.80 -0.98 -16.02
C LEU A 721 -18.17 -0.86 -16.74
N LYS A 722 -18.18 -0.57 -18.05
CA LYS A 722 -19.41 -0.60 -18.89
C LYS A 722 -20.02 -2.01 -18.96
N LYS A 723 -19.21 -3.09 -19.10
CA LYS A 723 -19.69 -4.48 -19.07
C LYS A 723 -20.33 -4.81 -17.71
N VAL A 724 -19.64 -4.52 -16.60
CA VAL A 724 -20.13 -4.77 -15.23
C VAL A 724 -21.40 -3.98 -14.95
N GLN A 725 -21.45 -2.69 -15.33
CA GLN A 725 -22.66 -1.87 -15.15
C GLN A 725 -23.85 -2.41 -15.97
N ASN A 726 -23.62 -2.94 -17.17
CA ASN A 726 -24.67 -3.55 -17.98
C ASN A 726 -25.10 -4.93 -17.45
N TYR A 727 -24.18 -5.71 -16.90
CA TYR A 727 -24.47 -6.97 -16.20
C TYR A 727 -25.28 -6.74 -14.91
N ALA A 728 -24.95 -5.70 -14.14
CA ALA A 728 -25.75 -5.28 -12.99
C ALA A 728 -27.16 -4.82 -13.39
N LYS A 729 -27.32 -4.14 -14.54
CA LYS A 729 -28.64 -3.78 -15.08
C LYS A 729 -29.46 -5.02 -15.51
N THR A 730 -28.85 -6.03 -16.14
CA THR A 730 -29.57 -7.25 -16.52
C THR A 730 -29.90 -8.14 -15.32
N LEU A 731 -29.03 -8.18 -14.28
CA LEU A 731 -29.38 -8.81 -13.00
C LEU A 731 -30.55 -8.09 -12.33
N ARG A 732 -30.50 -6.75 -12.17
CA ARG A 732 -31.60 -5.98 -11.58
C ARG A 732 -32.91 -6.16 -12.36
N LYS A 733 -32.84 -6.27 -13.70
CA LYS A 733 -34.00 -6.55 -14.55
C LYS A 733 -34.56 -7.96 -14.33
N LYS A 734 -33.71 -8.98 -14.18
CA LYS A 734 -34.15 -10.34 -13.85
C LYS A 734 -34.85 -10.40 -12.48
N CYS A 735 -34.28 -9.79 -11.45
CA CYS A 735 -34.94 -9.73 -10.13
C CYS A 735 -36.35 -9.11 -10.23
N SER A 736 -36.53 -8.03 -11.01
CA SER A 736 -37.85 -7.43 -11.25
C SER A 736 -38.76 -8.20 -12.23
N GLU A 737 -38.28 -9.29 -12.84
CA GLU A 737 -39.09 -10.23 -13.64
C GLU A 737 -39.45 -11.46 -12.81
N ASP A 738 -38.55 -11.91 -11.92
CA ASP A 738 -38.78 -12.97 -10.93
C ASP A 738 -39.72 -12.51 -9.79
N GLU A 739 -39.80 -11.21 -9.46
CA GLU A 739 -40.78 -10.62 -8.51
C GLU A 739 -42.21 -10.48 -9.07
N VAL A 740 -42.46 -10.89 -10.32
CA VAL A 740 -43.74 -10.72 -11.04
C VAL A 740 -44.38 -12.06 -11.45
N SER A 741 -43.85 -13.20 -10.96
CA SER A 741 -44.37 -14.56 -11.16
C SER A 741 -44.82 -15.23 -9.86
#